data_AF-A0AAD6FFY0-F1
#
_entry.id   AF-A0AAD6FFY0-F1
#
_cell.length_a   1.000
_cell.length_b   1.000
_cell.length_c   1.000
_cell.angle_alpha   90.00
_cell.angle_beta   90.00
_cell.angle_gamma   90.00
#
_symmetry.space_group_name_H-M   'P 1'
#
loop_
_entity.id
_entity.type
_entity.pdbx_description
1 polymer ?
#
loop_
_entity_poly.entity_id
_entity_poly.type
_entity_poly.pdbx_seq_one_letter_code
_entity_poly.pdbx_strand_id
1 'polypeptide(L)'
;MPNQVQFVRTYRELIQNADDAKATEVVFIHDDRSYGTESLWTDELGKYQGPALYAYNNAAFTDEDWEGIQMAGRSVKRNDPNKVGRFGIGFNSVYHITDVPSIFSSDHLGMMDPQEKIFGQRNSGFLWSLDDAEHQEALIEMHDQFQPFRDIVSLVGRKEWSTVINEDQHFDGTIFRFPLRKEASDISDNLYDSDRVVELFDSFIADADLSLLFLKNVISVSLMHINVDGTVKTRLEVKSSISTDVVLESEDDSIIESSTRFKVITLNSEDHKETKWLLTTCTMKEGNVEHLDSLAKKLSFFPQVDLAFPCGEKRDSSESRLSCFLPLPNNESNKTGLPVYINACFGLTDNRREIKWQEEDQQHDEHAVWNELLMKEVLPQAYIMIIQDAIKLAQQDNLPVSSVYDLWPEIAQIKHKRKWYAVALDVLDHLFRQNVAVLSLAKDEKEFITPSEAVFPCNGPTSSDILAAIKRTLVSCGENLVTLPGSVASAINEAYPHLDTLKHVTPAFIRGSLRRIDVHTISKHDKLCLLEFILSDEKYRELEGLQLLPLNDGSFKSFTDREEDTALIDSNEFPRVLLPFCKHLFIPDDLRPACSAHLKELARENIFKVINIDAKQVAEYTKRFLPQDWKQMSKGHVTWDVSSNQHPPLEWLQEFWTFLNTHFKDTNRFPYA
;
A
#
# COMPACT_ATOMS: atom_id res chain seq x y z
N MET A 1 -3.25 -32.00 -11.37
CA MET A 1 -3.81 -30.92 -10.53
C MET A 1 -3.87 -31.25 -9.04
N PRO A 2 -4.39 -32.39 -8.54
CA PRO A 2 -4.36 -32.68 -7.08
C PRO A 2 -2.94 -32.84 -6.53
N ASN A 3 -2.02 -33.37 -7.33
CA ASN A 3 -0.64 -33.64 -6.91
C ASN A 3 0.14 -32.34 -6.62
N GLN A 4 0.10 -31.35 -7.52
CA GLN A 4 0.79 -30.05 -7.38
C GLN A 4 0.46 -29.33 -6.05
N VAL A 5 -0.77 -29.51 -5.55
CA VAL A 5 -1.28 -28.88 -4.31
C VAL A 5 -0.68 -29.49 -3.04
N GLN A 6 -0.40 -30.80 -3.02
CA GLN A 6 0.16 -31.47 -1.84
C GLN A 6 1.65 -31.17 -1.66
N PHE A 7 2.34 -30.71 -2.69
CA PHE A 7 3.79 -30.57 -2.71
C PHE A 7 4.30 -29.21 -2.27
N VAL A 8 3.56 -28.14 -2.59
CA VAL A 8 3.80 -26.80 -2.03
C VAL A 8 3.79 -26.86 -0.49
N ARG A 9 3.02 -27.79 0.08
CA ARG A 9 2.99 -28.04 1.52
C ARG A 9 4.34 -28.55 2.04
N THR A 10 5.03 -29.45 1.34
CA THR A 10 6.30 -30.04 1.80
C THR A 10 7.38 -28.98 2.02
N TYR A 11 7.59 -28.07 1.05
CA TYR A 11 8.57 -26.98 1.20
C TYR A 11 8.20 -26.04 2.34
N ARG A 12 6.91 -25.68 2.44
CA ARG A 12 6.42 -24.79 3.49
C ARG A 12 6.64 -25.37 4.88
N GLU A 13 6.37 -26.67 5.07
CA GLU A 13 6.60 -27.36 6.33
C GLU A 13 8.10 -27.46 6.66
N LEU A 14 8.96 -27.70 5.66
CA LEU A 14 10.43 -27.76 5.86
C LEU A 14 11.03 -26.39 6.22
N ILE A 15 10.58 -25.31 5.57
CA ILE A 15 10.99 -23.93 5.91
C ILE A 15 10.50 -23.56 7.32
N GLN A 16 9.25 -23.90 7.67
CA GLN A 16 8.71 -23.64 9.01
C GLN A 16 9.47 -24.42 10.09
N ASN A 17 9.78 -25.70 9.84
CA ASN A 17 10.59 -26.50 10.76
C ASN A 17 11.98 -25.89 10.96
N ALA A 18 12.59 -25.37 9.90
CA ALA A 18 13.88 -24.67 9.99
C ALA A 18 13.76 -23.36 10.79
N ASP A 19 12.71 -22.57 10.56
CA ASP A 19 12.44 -21.33 11.32
C ASP A 19 12.21 -21.60 12.81
N ASP A 20 11.47 -22.66 13.15
CA ASP A 20 11.27 -23.12 14.54
C ASP A 20 12.57 -23.58 15.22
N ALA A 21 13.46 -24.22 14.44
CA ALA A 21 14.78 -24.62 14.87
C ALA A 21 15.76 -23.45 14.94
N LYS A 22 15.30 -22.23 14.62
CA LYS A 22 16.09 -20.99 14.57
C LYS A 22 17.21 -21.02 13.53
N ALA A 23 17.04 -21.81 12.47
CA ALA A 23 17.90 -21.73 11.30
C ALA A 23 17.79 -20.34 10.66
N THR A 24 18.89 -19.87 10.07
CA THR A 24 18.92 -18.62 9.31
C THR A 24 18.95 -18.85 7.80
N GLU A 25 19.33 -20.05 7.37
CA GLU A 25 19.43 -20.44 5.97
C GLU A 25 18.74 -21.77 5.71
N VAL A 26 18.02 -21.86 4.58
CA VAL A 26 17.47 -23.10 4.04
C VAL A 26 17.90 -23.25 2.57
N VAL A 27 18.36 -24.43 2.19
CA VAL A 27 18.75 -24.74 0.80
C VAL A 27 18.00 -25.97 0.33
N PHE A 28 17.23 -25.86 -0.75
CA PHE A 28 16.64 -26.99 -1.43
C PHE A 28 17.47 -27.36 -2.64
N ILE A 29 17.78 -28.64 -2.78
CA ILE A 29 18.68 -29.13 -3.83
C ILE A 29 17.98 -30.25 -4.57
N HIS A 30 17.76 -30.06 -5.85
CA HIS A 30 17.35 -31.14 -6.73
C HIS A 30 18.61 -31.79 -7.31
N ASP A 31 18.83 -33.07 -7.04
CA ASP A 31 20.03 -33.80 -7.48
C ASP A 31 19.64 -34.93 -8.45
N ASP A 32 20.03 -34.80 -9.71
CA ASP A 32 19.75 -35.79 -10.77
C ASP A 32 20.78 -36.93 -10.83
N ARG A 33 21.80 -36.92 -9.95
CA ARG A 33 22.82 -37.97 -9.96
C ARG A 33 22.26 -39.30 -9.50
N SER A 34 22.90 -40.37 -9.99
CA SER A 34 22.70 -41.73 -9.50
C SER A 34 24.02 -42.23 -8.94
N TYR A 35 23.97 -42.83 -7.77
CA TYR A 35 25.13 -43.28 -7.00
C TYR A 35 25.39 -44.77 -7.20
N GLY A 36 26.57 -45.21 -6.78
CA GLY A 36 26.93 -46.62 -6.76
C GLY A 36 26.00 -47.45 -5.87
N THR A 37 26.02 -48.76 -6.09
CA THR A 37 25.17 -49.73 -5.38
C THR A 37 25.94 -50.99 -4.95
N GLU A 38 27.28 -50.93 -4.95
CA GLU A 38 28.15 -52.07 -4.64
C GLU A 38 28.47 -52.14 -3.14
N SER A 39 28.60 -50.99 -2.47
CA SER A 39 28.94 -50.90 -1.04
C SER A 39 27.80 -50.26 -0.22
N LEU A 40 26.74 -51.04 0.00
CA LEU A 40 25.50 -50.62 0.68
C LEU A 40 25.27 -51.34 2.00
N TRP A 41 24.56 -50.70 2.93
CA TRP A 41 24.22 -51.31 4.22
C TRP A 41 23.38 -52.59 4.05
N THR A 42 22.48 -52.57 3.07
CA THR A 42 21.77 -53.74 2.56
C THR A 42 21.57 -53.59 1.05
N ASP A 43 21.48 -54.70 0.32
CA ASP A 43 21.24 -54.70 -1.13
C ASP A 43 19.90 -54.02 -1.49
N GLU A 44 18.90 -54.08 -0.59
CA GLU A 44 17.60 -53.43 -0.76
C GLU A 44 17.71 -51.89 -0.88
N LEU A 45 18.78 -51.27 -0.38
CA LEU A 45 18.96 -49.82 -0.49
C LEU A 45 19.34 -49.36 -1.90
N GLY A 46 19.71 -50.26 -2.81
CA GLY A 46 20.15 -49.92 -4.17
C GLY A 46 19.10 -49.14 -4.97
N LYS A 47 17.81 -49.40 -4.74
CA LYS A 47 16.71 -48.67 -5.42
C LYS A 47 16.58 -47.20 -4.99
N TYR A 48 17.16 -46.82 -3.84
CA TYR A 48 17.10 -45.46 -3.29
C TYR A 48 18.37 -44.63 -3.54
N GLN A 49 19.31 -45.17 -4.34
CA GLN A 49 20.57 -44.50 -4.70
C GLN A 49 20.46 -43.59 -5.93
N GLY A 50 19.25 -43.35 -6.43
CA GLY A 50 18.99 -42.48 -7.58
C GLY A 50 18.83 -41.00 -7.24
N PRO A 51 18.23 -40.23 -8.18
CA PRO A 51 17.90 -38.83 -8.00
C PRO A 51 17.10 -38.57 -6.72
N ALA A 52 17.33 -37.42 -6.10
CA ALA A 52 16.73 -37.06 -4.83
C ALA A 52 16.45 -35.56 -4.72
N LEU A 53 15.45 -35.22 -3.92
CA LEU A 53 15.28 -33.87 -3.38
C LEU A 53 15.98 -33.81 -2.02
N TYR A 54 16.85 -32.83 -1.81
CA TYR A 54 17.41 -32.52 -0.51
C TYR A 54 16.83 -31.22 0.03
N ALA A 55 16.79 -31.14 1.36
CA ALA A 55 16.56 -29.91 2.09
C ALA A 55 17.63 -29.78 3.17
N TYR A 56 18.38 -28.70 3.14
CA TYR A 56 19.37 -28.35 4.14
C TYR A 56 18.89 -27.14 4.95
N ASN A 57 19.18 -27.12 6.25
CA ASN A 57 19.17 -25.90 7.03
C ASN A 57 20.34 -25.91 8.02
N ASN A 58 20.77 -24.72 8.43
CA ASN A 58 21.94 -24.54 9.29
C ASN A 58 21.64 -24.61 10.80
N ALA A 59 20.51 -25.20 11.20
CA ALA A 59 20.26 -25.57 12.58
C ALA A 59 20.45 -27.10 12.75
N ALA A 60 20.99 -27.50 13.89
CA ALA A 60 21.18 -28.89 14.25
C ALA A 60 20.00 -29.40 15.10
N PHE A 61 19.66 -30.69 14.99
CA PHE A 61 18.60 -31.32 15.76
C PHE A 61 18.98 -31.43 17.24
N THR A 62 18.03 -31.15 18.10
CA THR A 62 18.11 -31.48 19.53
C THR A 62 17.69 -32.93 19.78
N ASP A 63 17.99 -33.47 20.96
CA ASP A 63 17.51 -34.79 21.38
C ASP A 63 15.98 -34.87 21.31
N GLU A 64 15.29 -33.79 21.70
CA GLU A 64 13.82 -33.71 21.61
C GLU A 64 13.31 -33.70 20.15
N ASP A 65 14.07 -33.16 19.20
CA ASP A 65 13.71 -33.19 17.78
C ASP A 65 13.86 -34.62 17.23
N TRP A 66 14.90 -35.36 17.62
CA TRP A 66 15.07 -36.77 17.27
C TRP A 66 13.98 -37.66 17.86
N GLU A 67 13.63 -37.48 19.13
CA GLU A 67 12.48 -38.17 19.72
C GLU A 67 11.18 -37.81 18.99
N GLY A 68 10.99 -36.52 18.68
CA GLY A 68 9.80 -36.01 18.03
C GLY A 68 9.58 -36.53 16.61
N ILE A 69 10.65 -36.63 15.79
CA ILE A 69 10.53 -37.06 14.40
C ILE A 69 10.26 -38.56 14.26
N GLN A 70 10.64 -39.36 15.26
CA GLN A 70 10.36 -40.80 15.30
C GLN A 70 8.90 -41.11 15.69
N MET A 71 8.23 -40.20 16.42
CA MET A 71 6.85 -40.39 16.88
C MET A 71 5.83 -40.04 15.77
N ALA A 72 5.48 -41.01 14.93
CA ALA A 72 4.44 -40.87 13.92
C ALA A 72 3.09 -40.43 14.54
N GLY A 73 2.71 -39.16 14.34
CA GLY A 73 1.40 -38.62 14.75
C GLY A 73 1.26 -38.14 16.20
N ARG A 74 2.36 -37.99 16.95
CA ARG A 74 2.35 -37.33 18.27
C ARG A 74 3.44 -36.25 18.33
N SER A 75 3.06 -34.99 18.20
CA SER A 75 4.02 -33.88 18.35
C SER A 75 4.38 -33.65 19.81
N VAL A 76 5.68 -33.59 20.09
CA VAL A 76 6.25 -33.08 21.35
C VAL A 76 6.11 -31.55 21.42
N LYS A 77 5.92 -30.87 20.28
CA LYS A 77 5.78 -29.40 20.15
C LYS A 77 4.42 -28.84 20.59
N ARG A 78 3.57 -29.64 21.26
CA ARG A 78 2.19 -29.25 21.61
C ARG A 78 2.13 -28.08 22.60
N ASN A 79 3.17 -27.91 23.43
CA ASN A 79 3.19 -26.94 24.52
C ASN A 79 4.02 -25.68 24.23
N ASP A 80 4.69 -25.59 23.07
CA ASP A 80 5.46 -24.40 22.70
C ASP A 80 4.61 -23.51 21.77
N PRO A 81 4.20 -22.32 22.23
CA PRO A 81 3.40 -21.41 21.42
C PRO A 81 4.18 -20.79 20.26
N ASN A 82 5.53 -20.82 20.27
CA ASN A 82 6.38 -20.24 19.24
C ASN A 82 6.75 -21.21 18.11
N LYS A 83 6.42 -22.49 18.21
CA LYS A 83 6.75 -23.52 17.21
C LYS A 83 5.54 -23.94 16.37
N VAL A 84 5.76 -24.17 15.08
CA VAL A 84 4.79 -24.70 14.12
C VAL A 84 4.83 -26.24 14.08
N GLY A 85 3.73 -26.90 13.70
CA GLY A 85 3.72 -28.38 13.50
C GLY A 85 3.27 -29.23 14.71
N ARG A 86 2.23 -28.80 15.42
CA ARG A 86 1.70 -29.44 16.66
C ARG A 86 1.07 -30.82 16.54
N PHE A 87 0.88 -31.34 15.33
CA PHE A 87 0.36 -32.70 15.14
C PHE A 87 1.46 -33.72 14.84
N GLY A 88 2.68 -33.27 14.49
CA GLY A 88 3.76 -34.18 14.07
C GLY A 88 3.46 -34.85 12.72
N ILE A 89 2.47 -34.34 11.98
CA ILE A 89 2.01 -34.87 10.68
C ILE A 89 2.60 -34.07 9.51
N GLY A 90 3.15 -32.87 9.76
CA GLY A 90 3.70 -31.98 8.72
C GLY A 90 4.83 -32.64 7.93
N PHE A 91 5.75 -33.30 8.64
CA PHE A 91 6.85 -34.05 8.02
C PHE A 91 6.35 -35.22 7.16
N ASN A 92 5.24 -35.87 7.50
CA ASN A 92 4.71 -36.99 6.71
C ASN A 92 4.34 -36.61 5.27
N SER A 93 4.23 -35.32 4.95
CA SER A 93 4.07 -34.86 3.57
C SER A 93 5.25 -35.25 2.65
N VAL A 94 6.45 -35.53 3.20
CA VAL A 94 7.60 -36.00 2.41
C VAL A 94 7.35 -37.38 1.78
N TYR A 95 6.45 -38.17 2.36
CA TYR A 95 6.10 -39.49 1.83
C TYR A 95 5.33 -39.42 0.51
N HIS A 96 4.87 -38.24 0.09
CA HIS A 96 4.40 -38.07 -1.28
C HIS A 96 5.53 -38.20 -2.32
N ILE A 97 6.79 -37.94 -1.93
CA ILE A 97 7.98 -37.91 -2.78
C ILE A 97 8.81 -39.19 -2.63
N THR A 98 9.04 -39.65 -1.38
CA THR A 98 9.94 -40.76 -1.05
C THR A 98 9.27 -41.80 -0.16
N ASP A 99 9.76 -43.04 -0.17
CA ASP A 99 9.41 -44.05 0.82
C ASP A 99 10.39 -44.13 1.99
N VAL A 100 11.62 -43.63 1.80
CA VAL A 100 12.74 -43.78 2.73
C VAL A 100 13.40 -42.41 2.95
N PRO A 101 12.75 -41.49 3.67
CA PRO A 101 13.37 -40.22 4.02
C PRO A 101 14.57 -40.49 4.93
N SER A 102 15.65 -39.76 4.68
CA SER A 102 16.87 -39.85 5.46
C SER A 102 17.24 -38.48 6.03
N ILE A 103 17.86 -38.46 7.20
CA ILE A 103 18.17 -37.25 7.97
C ILE A 103 19.61 -37.38 8.47
N PHE A 104 20.41 -36.34 8.29
CA PHE A 104 21.73 -36.23 8.90
C PHE A 104 21.81 -34.92 9.68
N SER A 105 21.98 -35.00 10.99
CA SER A 105 22.05 -33.83 11.87
C SER A 105 22.71 -34.16 13.19
N SER A 106 23.44 -33.20 13.74
CA SER A 106 24.18 -33.35 14.99
C SER A 106 25.13 -34.56 14.89
N ASP A 107 25.06 -35.49 15.82
CA ASP A 107 25.84 -36.71 15.93
C ASP A 107 25.15 -37.93 15.30
N HIS A 108 24.09 -37.75 14.51
CA HIS A 108 23.27 -38.86 14.03
C HIS A 108 22.91 -38.78 12.54
N LEU A 109 22.95 -39.93 11.86
CA LEU A 109 22.36 -40.16 10.54
C LEU A 109 21.24 -41.19 10.69
N GLY A 110 20.01 -40.82 10.36
CA GLY A 110 18.83 -41.67 10.44
C GLY A 110 18.22 -41.95 9.07
N MET A 111 17.76 -43.18 8.85
CA MET A 111 16.90 -43.55 7.73
C MET A 111 15.60 -44.13 8.26
N MET A 112 14.48 -43.67 7.72
CA MET A 112 13.15 -44.16 8.10
C MET A 112 12.66 -45.17 7.07
N ASP A 113 12.22 -46.33 7.53
CA ASP A 113 11.62 -47.40 6.71
C ASP A 113 10.28 -47.82 7.31
N PRO A 114 9.21 -47.03 7.13
CA PRO A 114 7.90 -47.33 7.72
C PRO A 114 7.26 -48.62 7.17
N GLN A 115 7.79 -49.19 6.08
CA GLN A 115 7.33 -50.47 5.53
C GLN A 115 8.05 -51.68 6.13
N GLU A 116 9.12 -51.47 6.92
CA GLU A 116 9.92 -52.53 7.56
C GLU A 116 10.46 -53.57 6.57
N LYS A 117 10.84 -53.14 5.37
CA LYS A 117 11.32 -54.01 4.27
C LYS A 117 12.85 -54.04 4.14
N ILE A 118 13.54 -53.05 4.70
CA ILE A 118 14.97 -52.79 4.47
C ILE A 118 15.80 -53.25 5.66
N PHE A 119 15.44 -52.84 6.88
CA PHE A 119 16.24 -53.08 8.10
C PHE A 119 15.78 -54.29 8.93
N GLY A 120 14.89 -55.13 8.37
CA GLY A 120 14.34 -56.32 9.02
C GLY A 120 12.99 -56.10 9.72
N GLN A 121 12.33 -57.20 10.11
CA GLN A 121 11.01 -57.17 10.73
C GLN A 121 11.03 -56.41 12.07
N ARG A 122 10.08 -55.49 12.28
CA ARG A 122 9.94 -54.61 13.45
C ARG A 122 10.98 -53.49 13.58
N ASN A 123 11.78 -53.26 12.53
CA ASN A 123 12.67 -52.10 12.46
C ASN A 123 12.12 -51.11 11.46
N SER A 124 11.49 -50.04 11.95
CA SER A 124 10.92 -48.98 11.12
C SER A 124 11.95 -47.96 10.61
N GLY A 125 13.24 -48.31 10.64
CA GLY A 125 14.36 -47.44 10.33
C GLY A 125 15.67 -47.90 10.98
N PHE A 126 16.75 -47.15 10.72
CA PHE A 126 18.06 -47.34 11.32
C PHE A 126 18.71 -45.99 11.64
N LEU A 127 19.50 -45.92 12.73
CA LEU A 127 20.17 -44.71 13.20
C LEU A 127 21.66 -45.02 13.40
N TRP A 128 22.52 -44.44 12.56
CA TRP A 128 23.96 -44.45 12.76
C TRP A 128 24.33 -43.27 13.67
N SER A 129 25.03 -43.58 14.76
CA SER A 129 25.58 -42.58 15.68
C SER A 129 27.06 -42.34 15.36
N LEU A 130 27.47 -41.07 15.31
CA LEU A 130 28.85 -40.67 15.11
C LEU A 130 29.71 -40.95 16.35
N ASP A 131 29.11 -41.23 17.51
CA ASP A 131 29.83 -41.61 18.74
C ASP A 131 30.15 -43.11 18.81
N ASP A 132 29.56 -43.91 17.92
CA ASP A 132 29.79 -45.36 17.86
C ASP A 132 30.88 -45.71 16.83
N ALA A 133 31.92 -46.41 17.27
CA ALA A 133 33.08 -46.73 16.44
C ALA A 133 32.75 -47.64 15.24
N GLU A 134 31.81 -48.59 15.39
CA GLU A 134 31.40 -49.48 14.29
C GLU A 134 30.60 -48.68 13.26
N HIS A 135 29.74 -47.77 13.72
CA HIS A 135 29.02 -46.85 12.83
C HIS A 135 29.95 -45.87 12.11
N GLN A 136 30.97 -45.31 12.78
CA GLN A 136 31.97 -44.46 12.13
C GLN A 136 32.72 -45.21 11.02
N GLU A 137 33.17 -46.43 11.30
CA GLU A 137 33.82 -47.28 10.30
C GLU A 137 32.89 -47.50 9.10
N ALA A 138 31.62 -47.83 9.32
CA ALA A 138 30.63 -47.96 8.25
C ALA A 138 30.42 -46.65 7.47
N LEU A 139 30.29 -45.50 8.14
CA LEU A 139 30.11 -44.18 7.52
C LEU A 139 31.30 -43.76 6.64
N ILE A 140 32.48 -44.32 6.87
CA ILE A 140 33.71 -44.09 6.10
C ILE A 140 33.91 -45.16 5.01
N GLU A 141 33.74 -46.43 5.31
CA GLU A 141 34.05 -47.54 4.40
C GLU A 141 32.93 -47.84 3.41
N MET A 142 31.66 -47.65 3.78
CA MET A 142 30.50 -47.89 2.92
C MET A 142 30.30 -46.72 1.95
N HIS A 143 31.24 -46.62 1.00
CA HIS A 143 31.36 -45.48 0.09
C HIS A 143 30.05 -45.17 -0.62
N ASP A 144 29.44 -46.14 -1.28
CA ASP A 144 28.23 -45.93 -2.07
C ASP A 144 27.04 -45.48 -1.21
N GLN A 145 26.85 -46.12 -0.05
CA GLN A 145 25.74 -45.80 0.86
C GLN A 145 25.72 -44.33 1.29
N PHE A 146 26.90 -43.77 1.58
CA PHE A 146 27.03 -42.46 2.23
C PHE A 146 27.57 -41.37 1.32
N GLN A 147 28.12 -41.68 0.14
CA GLN A 147 28.52 -40.69 -0.88
C GLN A 147 27.49 -39.57 -1.11
N PRO A 148 26.18 -39.88 -1.16
CA PRO A 148 25.16 -38.84 -1.33
C PRO A 148 25.18 -37.77 -0.24
N PHE A 149 25.45 -38.14 1.01
CA PHE A 149 25.62 -37.18 2.10
C PHE A 149 26.97 -36.48 2.05
N ARG A 150 28.05 -37.17 1.64
CA ARG A 150 29.39 -36.57 1.48
C ARG A 150 29.36 -35.37 0.54
N ASP A 151 28.74 -35.56 -0.62
CA ASP A 151 28.67 -34.53 -1.65
C ASP A 151 27.88 -33.31 -1.17
N ILE A 152 26.75 -33.55 -0.48
CA ILE A 152 25.90 -32.46 0.00
C ILE A 152 26.55 -31.74 1.18
N VAL A 153 27.19 -32.45 2.12
CA VAL A 153 27.97 -31.84 3.21
C VAL A 153 29.10 -30.96 2.66
N SER A 154 29.81 -31.42 1.63
CA SER A 154 30.84 -30.61 0.97
C SER A 154 30.24 -29.34 0.34
N LEU A 155 29.07 -29.46 -0.29
CA LEU A 155 28.38 -28.36 -0.94
C LEU A 155 27.84 -27.30 0.05
N VAL A 156 27.14 -27.71 1.11
CA VAL A 156 26.44 -26.78 2.02
C VAL A 156 27.21 -26.50 3.31
N GLY A 157 27.88 -27.50 3.88
CA GLY A 157 28.64 -27.38 5.13
C GLY A 157 30.07 -26.87 4.93
N ARG A 158 30.59 -26.91 3.69
CA ARG A 158 31.97 -26.52 3.35
C ARG A 158 33.03 -27.20 4.23
N LYS A 159 32.71 -28.39 4.75
CA LYS A 159 33.57 -29.26 5.54
C LYS A 159 33.78 -30.58 4.79
N GLU A 160 34.93 -31.20 5.00
CA GLU A 160 35.20 -32.54 4.50
C GLU A 160 34.43 -33.58 5.35
N TRP A 161 33.86 -34.59 4.71
CA TRP A 161 33.09 -35.64 5.39
C TRP A 161 33.90 -36.33 6.50
N SER A 162 35.18 -36.63 6.23
CA SER A 162 36.04 -37.28 7.21
C SER A 162 36.25 -36.44 8.48
N THR A 163 36.30 -35.11 8.36
CA THR A 163 36.42 -34.22 9.51
C THR A 163 35.15 -34.27 10.34
N VAL A 164 33.97 -34.24 9.69
CA VAL A 164 32.67 -34.33 10.38
C VAL A 164 32.53 -35.64 11.16
N ILE A 165 32.91 -36.77 10.56
CA ILE A 165 32.73 -38.10 11.19
C ILE A 165 33.81 -38.42 12.23
N ASN A 166 35.08 -38.14 11.95
CA ASN A 166 36.19 -38.63 12.78
C ASN A 166 36.74 -37.59 13.76
N GLU A 167 36.68 -36.30 13.43
CA GLU A 167 37.30 -35.25 14.24
C GLU A 167 36.24 -34.50 15.06
N ASP A 168 35.22 -33.97 14.38
CA ASP A 168 34.16 -33.18 15.02
C ASP A 168 33.14 -34.10 15.72
N GLN A 169 32.92 -35.30 15.18
CA GLN A 169 31.85 -36.24 15.58
C GLN A 169 30.46 -35.56 15.61
N HIS A 170 30.30 -34.49 14.83
CA HIS A 170 29.13 -33.62 14.89
C HIS A 170 28.97 -32.84 13.58
N PHE A 171 27.73 -32.75 13.10
CA PHE A 171 27.34 -31.93 11.97
C PHE A 171 26.47 -30.76 12.41
N ASP A 172 27.02 -29.55 12.29
CA ASP A 172 26.39 -28.26 12.62
C ASP A 172 25.33 -27.85 11.57
N GLY A 173 24.29 -28.66 11.42
CA GLY A 173 23.20 -28.45 10.48
C GLY A 173 22.28 -29.65 10.38
N THR A 174 21.31 -29.57 9.47
CA THR A 174 20.39 -30.67 9.18
C THR A 174 20.29 -30.85 7.68
N ILE A 175 20.56 -32.06 7.18
CA ILE A 175 20.33 -32.47 5.80
C ILE A 175 19.21 -33.50 5.78
N PHE A 176 18.16 -33.22 5.04
CA PHE A 176 17.17 -34.20 4.64
C PHE A 176 17.47 -34.68 3.21
N ARG A 177 17.39 -35.99 3.00
CA ARG A 177 17.44 -36.61 1.66
C ARG A 177 16.14 -37.36 1.39
N PHE A 178 15.52 -37.05 0.26
CA PHE A 178 14.30 -37.68 -0.21
C PHE A 178 14.54 -38.32 -1.59
N PRO A 179 14.98 -39.60 -1.64
CA PRO A 179 15.10 -40.32 -2.90
C PRO A 179 13.77 -40.36 -3.65
N LEU A 180 13.76 -40.03 -4.94
CA LEU A 180 12.52 -39.96 -5.71
C LEU A 180 11.93 -41.35 -5.93
N ARG A 181 10.63 -41.51 -5.67
CA ARG A 181 9.91 -42.78 -5.86
C ARG A 181 9.85 -43.16 -7.35
N LYS A 182 10.51 -44.27 -7.70
CA LYS A 182 10.52 -44.86 -9.05
C LYS A 182 9.49 -45.97 -9.25
N GLU A 183 9.05 -46.61 -8.16
CA GLU A 183 8.09 -47.72 -8.18
C GLU A 183 6.99 -47.48 -7.14
N ALA A 184 5.78 -47.97 -7.39
CA ALA A 184 4.67 -47.83 -6.45
C ALA A 184 4.96 -48.61 -5.15
N SER A 185 4.56 -48.04 -4.02
CA SER A 185 4.72 -48.65 -2.69
C SER A 185 3.38 -48.77 -1.97
N ASP A 186 3.38 -49.43 -0.80
CA ASP A 186 2.19 -49.50 0.06
C ASP A 186 1.81 -48.13 0.65
N ILE A 187 2.74 -47.16 0.61
CA ILE A 187 2.53 -45.79 1.10
C ILE A 187 1.85 -44.93 0.03
N SER A 188 2.28 -45.06 -1.23
CA SER A 188 1.84 -44.21 -2.33
C SER A 188 2.15 -44.82 -3.70
N ASP A 189 1.21 -44.69 -4.63
CA ASP A 189 1.38 -45.01 -6.05
C ASP A 189 1.92 -43.81 -6.87
N ASN A 190 2.15 -42.67 -6.21
CA ASN A 190 2.62 -41.45 -6.85
C ASN A 190 4.13 -41.50 -7.12
N LEU A 191 4.48 -41.75 -8.39
CA LEU A 191 5.85 -41.72 -8.88
C LEU A 191 6.39 -40.29 -9.02
N TYR A 192 7.69 -40.13 -8.92
CA TYR A 192 8.36 -38.83 -8.98
C TYR A 192 9.55 -38.85 -9.92
N ASP A 193 9.57 -37.87 -10.81
CA ASP A 193 10.66 -37.62 -11.76
C ASP A 193 11.22 -36.20 -11.57
N SER A 194 12.30 -35.93 -12.31
CA SER A 194 13.02 -34.67 -12.36
C SER A 194 12.09 -33.49 -12.73
N ASP A 195 11.23 -33.68 -13.75
CA ASP A 195 10.28 -32.66 -14.22
C ASP A 195 9.29 -32.26 -13.11
N ARG A 196 8.76 -33.22 -12.35
CA ARG A 196 7.90 -32.90 -11.21
C ARG A 196 8.61 -32.08 -10.16
N VAL A 197 9.87 -32.33 -9.84
CA VAL A 197 10.64 -31.51 -8.88
C VAL A 197 10.85 -30.10 -9.41
N VAL A 198 11.09 -29.94 -10.72
CA VAL A 198 11.17 -28.63 -11.36
C VAL A 198 9.85 -27.87 -11.23
N GLU A 199 8.70 -28.51 -11.46
CA GLU A 199 7.39 -27.89 -11.24
C GLU A 199 7.20 -27.44 -9.78
N LEU A 200 7.80 -28.13 -8.80
CA LEU A 200 7.77 -27.71 -7.39
C LEU A 200 8.56 -26.42 -7.17
N PHE A 201 9.77 -26.36 -7.72
CA PHE A 201 10.60 -25.17 -7.65
C PHE A 201 9.91 -23.98 -8.30
N ASP A 202 9.32 -24.15 -9.48
CA ASP A 202 8.60 -23.09 -10.17
C ASP A 202 7.39 -22.60 -9.36
N SER A 203 6.69 -23.50 -8.66
CA SER A 203 5.63 -23.11 -7.73
C SER A 203 6.13 -22.33 -6.52
N PHE A 204 7.31 -22.62 -5.99
CA PHE A 204 7.90 -21.84 -4.90
C PHE A 204 8.37 -20.47 -5.41
N ILE A 205 9.00 -20.43 -6.58
CA ILE A 205 9.47 -19.20 -7.25
C ILE A 205 8.32 -18.19 -7.40
N ALA A 206 7.11 -18.66 -7.71
CA ALA A 206 5.92 -17.81 -7.83
C ALA A 206 5.52 -17.09 -6.52
N ASP A 207 5.87 -17.64 -5.35
CA ASP A 207 5.57 -17.08 -4.02
C ASP A 207 6.83 -16.55 -3.30
N ALA A 208 7.97 -16.54 -3.98
CA ALA A 208 9.28 -16.29 -3.38
C ALA A 208 9.38 -14.91 -2.71
N ASP A 209 8.75 -13.88 -3.27
CA ASP A 209 8.76 -12.51 -2.76
C ASP A 209 8.03 -12.35 -1.41
N LEU A 210 7.15 -13.30 -1.09
CA LEU A 210 6.37 -13.33 0.15
C LEU A 210 6.87 -14.40 1.13
N SER A 211 7.72 -15.33 0.67
CA SER A 211 8.14 -16.52 1.42
C SER A 211 8.89 -16.20 2.71
N LEU A 212 9.70 -15.14 2.73
CA LEU A 212 10.48 -14.74 3.91
C LEU A 212 9.84 -13.61 4.70
N LEU A 213 8.68 -13.10 4.28
CA LEU A 213 8.12 -11.84 4.77
C LEU A 213 7.82 -11.89 6.28
N PHE A 214 7.19 -12.97 6.73
CA PHE A 214 6.72 -13.15 8.11
C PHE A 214 7.49 -14.22 8.91
N LEU A 215 8.56 -14.78 8.34
CA LEU A 215 9.46 -15.68 9.08
C LEU A 215 10.29 -14.91 10.10
N LYS A 216 10.61 -15.56 11.23
CA LYS A 216 11.27 -14.93 12.38
C LYS A 216 12.78 -15.05 12.32
N ASN A 217 13.29 -16.22 11.92
CA ASN A 217 14.71 -16.58 12.00
C ASN A 217 15.32 -16.84 10.62
N VAL A 218 14.61 -17.51 9.72
CA VAL A 218 15.08 -17.81 8.37
C VAL A 218 15.13 -16.52 7.55
N ILE A 219 16.33 -16.16 7.11
CA ILE A 219 16.59 -14.96 6.32
C ILE A 219 17.07 -15.27 4.90
N SER A 220 17.33 -16.54 4.57
CA SER A 220 17.79 -16.96 3.24
C SER A 220 17.17 -18.29 2.84
N VAL A 221 16.59 -18.36 1.64
CA VAL A 221 16.15 -19.60 1.00
C VAL A 221 16.74 -19.70 -0.40
N SER A 222 17.44 -20.79 -0.69
CA SER A 222 18.08 -21.04 -1.98
C SER A 222 17.54 -22.29 -2.65
N LEU A 223 17.35 -22.25 -3.97
CA LEU A 223 17.02 -23.40 -4.81
C LEU A 223 18.21 -23.72 -5.72
N MET A 224 18.73 -24.94 -5.61
CA MET A 224 19.87 -25.43 -6.38
C MET A 224 19.50 -26.68 -7.18
N HIS A 225 20.18 -26.87 -8.30
CA HIS A 225 20.05 -28.04 -9.15
C HIS A 225 21.43 -28.61 -9.44
N ILE A 226 21.61 -29.91 -9.18
CA ILE A 226 22.81 -30.67 -9.51
C ILE A 226 22.46 -31.57 -10.71
N ASN A 227 23.15 -31.35 -11.82
CA ASN A 227 22.98 -32.15 -13.03
C ASN A 227 23.61 -33.54 -12.86
N VAL A 228 23.29 -34.46 -13.78
CA VAL A 228 23.83 -35.83 -13.82
C VAL A 228 25.36 -35.87 -13.83
N ASP A 229 26.02 -34.83 -14.37
CA ASP A 229 27.48 -34.70 -14.41
C ASP A 229 28.11 -34.10 -13.13
N GLY A 230 27.29 -33.70 -12.15
CA GLY A 230 27.71 -33.03 -10.92
C GLY A 230 27.79 -31.50 -11.00
N THR A 231 27.45 -30.89 -12.14
CA THR A 231 27.44 -29.42 -12.27
C THR A 231 26.31 -28.82 -11.43
N VAL A 232 26.66 -27.90 -10.52
CA VAL A 232 25.72 -27.22 -9.62
C VAL A 232 25.28 -25.88 -10.24
N LYS A 233 23.97 -25.64 -10.32
CA LYS A 233 23.35 -24.38 -10.75
C LYS A 233 22.37 -23.87 -9.70
N THR A 234 22.53 -22.62 -9.28
CA THR A 234 21.53 -21.91 -8.47
C THR A 234 20.40 -21.41 -9.38
N ARG A 235 19.15 -21.77 -9.05
CA ARG A 235 17.95 -21.32 -9.80
C ARG A 235 17.34 -20.06 -9.20
N LEU A 236 17.33 -19.96 -7.88
CA LEU A 236 16.80 -18.81 -7.15
C LEU A 236 17.52 -18.71 -5.80
N GLU A 237 17.81 -17.49 -5.38
CA GLU A 237 18.16 -17.17 -4.00
C GLU A 237 17.26 -16.03 -3.53
N VAL A 238 16.55 -16.24 -2.43
CA VAL A 238 15.73 -15.22 -1.76
C VAL A 238 16.39 -14.87 -0.45
N LYS A 239 16.63 -13.59 -0.21
CA LYS A 239 17.17 -13.07 1.04
C LYS A 239 16.24 -12.04 1.65
N SER A 240 16.19 -12.01 2.97
CA SER A 240 15.55 -10.95 3.72
C SER A 240 16.57 -10.21 4.57
N SER A 241 16.48 -8.88 4.58
CA SER A 241 17.24 -8.03 5.49
C SER A 241 16.30 -7.10 6.23
N ILE A 242 16.60 -6.83 7.49
CA ILE A 242 15.84 -5.91 8.33
C ILE A 242 16.67 -4.63 8.46
N SER A 243 16.07 -3.48 8.17
CA SER A 243 16.71 -2.20 8.45
C SER A 243 16.64 -1.94 9.96
N THR A 244 17.80 -1.68 10.57
CA THR A 244 17.91 -1.32 11.99
C THR A 244 17.75 0.18 12.24
N ASP A 245 17.64 0.98 11.19
CA ASP A 245 17.74 2.44 11.30
C ASP A 245 16.46 3.07 11.87
N VAL A 246 15.31 2.43 11.65
CA VAL A 246 14.02 2.92 12.13
C VAL A 246 13.15 1.76 12.61
N VAL A 247 13.02 1.66 13.94
CA VAL A 247 12.07 0.77 14.62
C VAL A 247 11.16 1.64 15.47
N LEU A 248 9.85 1.50 15.27
CA LEU A 248 8.83 2.18 16.05
C LEU A 248 8.13 1.15 16.92
N GLU A 249 8.13 1.36 18.23
CA GLU A 249 7.50 0.45 19.20
C GLU A 249 6.32 1.16 19.89
N SER A 250 5.33 0.37 20.31
CA SER A 250 4.23 0.87 21.13
C SER A 250 4.71 1.29 22.52
N GLU A 251 4.00 2.23 23.15
CA GLU A 251 4.21 2.59 24.55
C GLU A 251 3.86 1.42 25.50
N ASP A 252 4.59 1.32 26.62
CA ASP A 252 4.44 0.24 27.61
C ASP A 252 3.03 0.13 28.20
N ASP A 253 2.31 1.25 28.34
CA ASP A 253 0.96 1.31 28.92
C ASP A 253 -0.16 0.96 27.93
N SER A 254 0.15 0.68 26.66
CA SER A 254 -0.86 0.32 25.67
C SER A 254 -1.39 -1.11 25.88
N ILE A 255 -2.62 -1.37 25.43
CA ILE A 255 -3.25 -2.70 25.49
C ILE A 255 -2.62 -3.73 24.54
N ILE A 256 -1.74 -3.26 23.65
CA ILE A 256 -1.00 -4.07 22.69
C ILE A 256 0.51 -3.94 22.92
N GLU A 257 1.27 -4.84 22.34
CA GLU A 257 2.70 -4.73 22.13
C GLU A 257 2.93 -4.75 20.62
N SER A 258 3.49 -3.70 20.05
CA SER A 258 3.70 -3.61 18.61
C SER A 258 5.08 -3.09 18.23
N SER A 259 5.58 -3.56 17.09
CA SER A 259 6.81 -3.08 16.48
C SER A 259 6.61 -2.89 14.98
N THR A 260 6.96 -1.72 14.46
CA THR A 260 6.96 -1.41 13.03
C THR A 260 8.38 -1.17 12.54
N ARG A 261 8.76 -1.82 11.43
CA ARG A 261 10.11 -1.77 10.85
C ARG A 261 10.09 -1.97 9.33
N PHE A 262 11.18 -1.59 8.67
CA PHE A 262 11.37 -1.93 7.26
C PHE A 262 12.05 -3.28 7.10
N LYS A 263 11.52 -4.11 6.20
CA LYS A 263 12.12 -5.37 5.76
C LYS A 263 12.28 -5.34 4.25
N VAL A 264 13.45 -5.73 3.76
CA VAL A 264 13.75 -5.79 2.34
C VAL A 264 13.85 -7.25 1.93
N ILE A 265 13.11 -7.62 0.88
CA ILE A 265 13.20 -8.93 0.25
C ILE A 265 13.92 -8.78 -1.07
N THR A 266 15.02 -9.51 -1.23
CA THR A 266 15.85 -9.53 -2.43
C THR A 266 15.74 -10.89 -3.09
N LEU A 267 15.34 -10.92 -4.35
CA LEU A 267 15.30 -12.11 -5.19
C LEU A 267 16.43 -12.03 -6.21
N ASN A 268 17.33 -13.00 -6.15
CA ASN A 268 18.43 -13.18 -7.09
C ASN A 268 18.12 -14.39 -7.98
N SER A 269 17.76 -14.11 -9.22
CA SER A 269 17.54 -15.11 -10.27
C SER A 269 18.30 -14.70 -11.54
N GLU A 270 17.75 -14.94 -12.74
CA GLU A 270 18.23 -14.27 -13.96
C GLU A 270 18.06 -12.74 -13.85
N ASP A 271 16.97 -12.30 -13.20
CA ASP A 271 16.71 -10.91 -12.85
C ASP A 271 16.89 -10.69 -11.34
N HIS A 272 17.44 -9.53 -10.99
CA HIS A 272 17.53 -9.05 -9.61
C HIS A 272 16.32 -8.17 -9.30
N LYS A 273 15.54 -8.55 -8.27
CA LYS A 273 14.38 -7.79 -7.79
C LYS A 273 14.52 -7.53 -6.30
N GLU A 274 14.35 -6.28 -5.91
CA GLU A 274 14.30 -5.87 -4.50
C GLU A 274 12.94 -5.26 -4.18
N THR A 275 12.34 -5.64 -3.05
CA THR A 275 11.10 -5.05 -2.57
C THR A 275 11.25 -4.66 -1.10
N LYS A 276 11.02 -3.38 -0.81
CA LYS A 276 10.97 -2.84 0.55
C LYS A 276 9.55 -2.95 1.09
N TRP A 277 9.42 -3.45 2.31
CA TRP A 277 8.15 -3.67 3.00
C TRP A 277 8.15 -2.93 4.33
N LEU A 278 7.03 -2.28 4.66
CA LEU A 278 6.73 -1.80 5.99
C LEU A 278 6.01 -2.94 6.74
N LEU A 279 6.67 -3.52 7.74
CA LEU A 279 6.20 -4.65 8.52
C LEU A 279 5.83 -4.18 9.92
N THR A 280 4.56 -4.35 10.32
CA THR A 280 4.05 -4.07 11.65
C THR A 280 3.61 -5.38 12.31
N THR A 281 4.22 -5.73 13.43
CA THR A 281 3.78 -6.80 14.31
C THR A 281 2.97 -6.20 15.44
N CYS A 282 1.82 -6.79 15.77
CA CYS A 282 0.96 -6.34 16.86
C CYS A 282 0.42 -7.53 17.64
N THR A 283 0.68 -7.56 18.95
CA THR A 283 0.23 -8.60 19.88
C THR A 283 -0.68 -8.00 20.94
N MET A 284 -1.84 -8.59 21.16
CA MET A 284 -2.73 -8.19 22.26
C MET A 284 -2.18 -8.68 23.61
N LYS A 285 -2.07 -7.78 24.60
CA LYS A 285 -1.65 -8.17 25.96
C LYS A 285 -2.78 -8.93 26.67
N GLU A 286 -2.39 -9.89 27.50
CA GLU A 286 -3.32 -10.69 28.30
C GLU A 286 -4.13 -9.81 29.27
N GLY A 287 -5.42 -10.13 29.45
CA GLY A 287 -6.35 -9.44 30.36
C GLY A 287 -7.27 -8.44 29.69
N ASN A 288 -7.06 -8.14 28.40
CA ASN A 288 -7.91 -7.19 27.64
C ASN A 288 -9.15 -7.87 27.05
N VAL A 289 -9.03 -9.11 26.58
CA VAL A 289 -10.13 -9.87 25.95
C VAL A 289 -10.15 -11.29 26.51
N GLU A 290 -10.93 -11.51 27.57
CA GLU A 290 -10.94 -12.77 28.34
C GLU A 290 -11.13 -14.03 27.47
N HIS A 291 -12.01 -13.96 26.46
CA HIS A 291 -12.25 -15.09 25.55
C HIS A 291 -11.03 -15.36 24.65
N LEU A 292 -10.35 -14.32 24.17
CA LEU A 292 -9.14 -14.45 23.37
C LEU A 292 -8.01 -15.07 24.20
N ASP A 293 -7.85 -14.65 25.46
CA ASP A 293 -6.85 -15.19 26.38
C ASP A 293 -7.10 -16.67 26.71
N SER A 294 -8.37 -17.03 26.92
CA SER A 294 -8.78 -18.41 27.17
C SER A 294 -8.42 -19.31 25.99
N LEU A 295 -8.73 -18.87 24.77
CA LEU A 295 -8.40 -19.59 23.54
C LEU A 295 -6.90 -19.62 23.26
N ALA A 296 -6.19 -18.51 23.50
CA ALA A 296 -4.73 -18.44 23.37
C ALA A 296 -4.06 -19.51 24.22
N LYS A 297 -4.45 -19.66 25.49
CA LYS A 297 -3.93 -20.71 26.39
C LYS A 297 -4.33 -22.10 25.92
N LYS A 298 -5.61 -22.32 25.61
CA LYS A 298 -6.16 -23.63 25.25
C LYS A 298 -5.59 -24.17 23.94
N LEU A 299 -5.48 -23.31 22.94
CA LEU A 299 -4.91 -23.65 21.64
C LEU A 299 -3.39 -23.52 21.65
N SER A 300 -2.80 -22.89 22.66
CA SER A 300 -1.39 -22.47 22.72
C SER A 300 -1.02 -21.49 21.59
N PHE A 301 -1.91 -20.61 21.18
CA PHE A 301 -1.65 -19.59 20.17
C PHE A 301 -1.28 -18.25 20.80
N PHE A 302 -0.60 -17.41 20.00
CA PHE A 302 -0.34 -16.03 20.36
C PHE A 302 -1.34 -15.11 19.68
N PRO A 303 -1.97 -14.17 20.42
CA PRO A 303 -2.93 -13.22 19.86
C PRO A 303 -2.19 -12.10 19.09
N GLN A 304 -1.48 -12.50 18.04
CA GLN A 304 -0.61 -11.64 17.24
C GLN A 304 -1.11 -11.60 15.79
N VAL A 305 -1.10 -10.40 15.22
CA VAL A 305 -1.31 -10.13 13.80
C VAL A 305 -0.13 -9.32 13.27
N ASP A 306 0.44 -9.76 12.15
CA ASP A 306 1.43 -9.00 11.41
C ASP A 306 0.85 -8.49 10.10
N LEU A 307 1.19 -7.25 9.78
CA LEU A 307 0.80 -6.57 8.54
C LEU A 307 2.05 -6.23 7.75
N ALA A 308 2.02 -6.47 6.44
CA ALA A 308 3.09 -6.04 5.55
C ALA A 308 2.53 -5.21 4.39
N PHE A 309 3.09 -4.02 4.21
CA PHE A 309 2.76 -3.09 3.14
C PHE A 309 3.96 -2.90 2.20
N PRO A 310 3.81 -3.10 0.88
CA PRO A 310 4.90 -2.89 -0.07
C PRO A 310 5.16 -1.39 -0.29
N CYS A 311 6.37 -0.93 -0.01
CA CYS A 311 6.78 0.45 -0.22
C CYS A 311 7.28 0.67 -1.66
N GLY A 312 6.93 1.80 -2.27
CA GLY A 312 7.52 2.30 -3.51
C GLY A 312 6.70 2.01 -4.78
N GLU A 313 6.31 0.77 -5.03
CA GLU A 313 5.45 0.41 -6.16
C GLU A 313 4.00 0.26 -5.70
N LYS A 314 3.09 0.93 -6.40
CA LYS A 314 1.65 0.79 -6.16
C LYS A 314 1.21 -0.60 -6.63
N ARG A 315 1.23 -1.58 -5.74
CA ARG A 315 0.67 -2.92 -6.00
C ARG A 315 -0.85 -2.85 -6.00
N ASP A 316 -1.46 -3.68 -6.85
CA ASP A 316 -2.91 -3.85 -6.84
C ASP A 316 -3.31 -4.53 -5.52
N SER A 317 -4.29 -3.94 -4.82
CA SER A 317 -4.84 -4.52 -3.58
C SER A 317 -5.43 -5.91 -3.80
N SER A 318 -5.75 -6.26 -5.06
CA SER A 318 -6.19 -7.60 -5.47
C SER A 318 -5.12 -8.69 -5.29
N GLU A 319 -3.84 -8.31 -5.19
CA GLU A 319 -2.72 -9.24 -4.95
C GLU A 319 -2.45 -9.52 -3.46
N SER A 320 -3.11 -8.77 -2.57
CA SER A 320 -3.01 -9.00 -1.12
C SER A 320 -3.47 -10.40 -0.75
N ARG A 321 -2.77 -11.00 0.21
CA ARG A 321 -2.99 -12.40 0.57
C ARG A 321 -2.77 -12.65 2.04
N LEU A 322 -3.53 -13.61 2.57
CA LEU A 322 -3.33 -14.16 3.90
C LEU A 322 -2.08 -15.04 3.98
N SER A 323 -1.44 -15.00 5.13
CA SER A 323 -0.31 -15.84 5.50
C SER A 323 -0.57 -16.50 6.86
N CYS A 324 -0.03 -17.70 7.03
CA CYS A 324 0.15 -18.33 8.35
C CYS A 324 1.61 -18.73 8.43
N PHE A 325 2.45 -17.76 8.83
CA PHE A 325 3.92 -17.69 8.73
C PHE A 325 4.45 -17.67 7.28
N LEU A 326 3.92 -18.54 6.43
CA LEU A 326 4.15 -18.54 4.99
C LEU A 326 2.86 -18.15 4.26
N PRO A 327 2.94 -17.58 3.04
CA PRO A 327 1.76 -17.19 2.28
C PRO A 327 0.81 -18.36 2.10
N LEU A 328 -0.50 -18.20 2.25
CA LEU A 328 -1.47 -19.25 1.90
C LEU A 328 -1.57 -19.40 0.36
N PRO A 329 -2.19 -20.49 -0.16
CA PRO A 329 -2.35 -20.66 -1.61
C PRO A 329 -3.00 -19.43 -2.27
N ASN A 330 -2.52 -19.04 -3.45
CA ASN A 330 -3.05 -17.90 -4.20
C ASN A 330 -4.41 -18.26 -4.85
N ASN A 331 -5.48 -18.17 -4.06
CA ASN A 331 -6.86 -18.36 -4.50
C ASN A 331 -7.72 -17.18 -3.98
N GLU A 332 -8.94 -17.05 -4.52
CA GLU A 332 -9.81 -15.91 -4.19
C GLU A 332 -10.23 -15.85 -2.71
N SER A 333 -10.30 -17.00 -2.03
CA SER A 333 -10.63 -17.10 -0.60
C SER A 333 -9.54 -16.53 0.30
N ASN A 334 -8.27 -16.62 -0.09
CA ASN A 334 -7.14 -16.06 0.67
C ASN A 334 -6.79 -14.62 0.28
N LYS A 335 -7.40 -14.06 -0.77
CA LYS A 335 -7.20 -12.66 -1.15
C LYS A 335 -8.10 -11.74 -0.34
N THR A 336 -7.52 -10.76 0.35
CA THR A 336 -8.28 -9.87 1.25
C THR A 336 -8.85 -8.66 0.52
N GLY A 337 -8.14 -8.17 -0.50
CA GLY A 337 -8.45 -6.90 -1.17
C GLY A 337 -8.01 -5.66 -0.38
N LEU A 338 -7.36 -5.85 0.77
CA LEU A 338 -6.77 -4.76 1.54
C LEU A 338 -5.39 -4.42 0.94
N PRO A 339 -4.88 -3.20 1.09
CA PRO A 339 -3.54 -2.83 0.61
C PRO A 339 -2.38 -3.48 1.39
N VAL A 340 -2.68 -4.37 2.36
CA VAL A 340 -1.70 -5.04 3.21
C VAL A 340 -1.84 -6.56 3.14
N TYR A 341 -0.71 -7.26 3.27
CA TYR A 341 -0.67 -8.69 3.52
C TYR A 341 -0.84 -8.94 5.01
N ILE A 342 -1.63 -9.95 5.37
CA ILE A 342 -2.00 -10.22 6.76
C ILE A 342 -1.47 -11.60 7.15
N ASN A 343 -0.70 -11.64 8.24
CA ASN A 343 -0.22 -12.86 8.85
C ASN A 343 -0.76 -13.00 10.27
N ALA A 344 -1.15 -14.21 10.65
CA ALA A 344 -1.43 -14.55 12.04
C ALA A 344 -1.31 -16.06 12.23
N CYS A 345 -1.34 -16.50 13.49
CA CYS A 345 -1.47 -17.92 13.82
C CYS A 345 -2.92 -18.39 13.56
N PHE A 346 -3.31 -18.48 12.29
CA PHE A 346 -4.68 -18.83 11.91
C PHE A 346 -4.99 -20.30 12.14
N GLY A 347 -6.20 -20.57 12.60
CA GLY A 347 -6.81 -21.88 12.50
C GLY A 347 -7.12 -22.21 11.05
N LEU A 348 -6.50 -23.25 10.48
CA LEU A 348 -6.69 -23.64 9.09
C LEU A 348 -7.67 -24.81 8.95
N THR A 349 -8.28 -24.94 7.77
CA THR A 349 -9.06 -26.12 7.38
C THR A 349 -8.20 -27.38 7.34
N ASP A 350 -8.80 -28.57 7.31
CA ASP A 350 -8.06 -29.85 7.39
C ASP A 350 -7.04 -30.04 6.25
N ASN A 351 -7.34 -29.49 5.07
CA ASN A 351 -6.42 -29.46 3.93
C ASN A 351 -5.34 -28.36 4.03
N ARG A 352 -5.42 -27.51 5.06
CA ARG A 352 -4.51 -26.39 5.39
C ARG A 352 -4.34 -25.35 4.27
N ARG A 353 -5.37 -25.17 3.45
CA ARG A 353 -5.34 -24.21 2.31
C ARG A 353 -6.07 -22.91 2.59
N GLU A 354 -6.95 -22.90 3.56
CA GLU A 354 -7.84 -21.78 3.86
C GLU A 354 -7.96 -21.63 5.37
N ILE A 355 -8.25 -20.41 5.82
CA ILE A 355 -8.57 -20.17 7.21
C ILE A 355 -10.00 -20.64 7.53
N LYS A 356 -10.20 -21.19 8.72
CA LYS A 356 -11.52 -21.58 9.20
C LYS A 356 -12.34 -20.35 9.56
N TRP A 357 -13.61 -20.38 9.20
CA TRP A 357 -14.57 -19.35 9.52
C TRP A 357 -15.75 -19.95 10.29
N GLN A 358 -16.42 -19.16 11.11
CA GLN A 358 -17.64 -19.62 11.74
C GLN A 358 -18.76 -19.73 10.71
N GLU A 359 -19.29 -20.93 10.55
CA GLU A 359 -20.49 -21.23 9.77
C GLU A 359 -21.64 -21.67 10.70
N GLU A 360 -22.88 -21.73 10.19
CA GLU A 360 -24.09 -21.98 11.00
C GLU A 360 -24.00 -23.29 11.82
N ASP A 361 -23.31 -24.30 11.30
CA ASP A 361 -23.09 -25.61 11.91
C ASP A 361 -21.79 -25.72 12.73
N GLN A 362 -20.90 -24.71 12.67
CA GLN A 362 -19.55 -24.72 13.25
C GLN A 362 -19.31 -23.61 14.30
N GLN A 363 -20.37 -23.08 14.90
CA GLN A 363 -20.28 -21.98 15.88
C GLN A 363 -19.37 -22.27 17.10
N HIS A 364 -19.09 -23.55 17.39
CA HIS A 364 -18.26 -23.98 18.51
C HIS A 364 -16.85 -24.45 18.10
N ASP A 365 -16.46 -24.35 16.82
CA ASP A 365 -15.09 -24.66 16.41
C ASP A 365 -14.14 -23.58 16.96
N GLU A 366 -13.32 -23.97 17.94
CA GLU A 366 -12.39 -23.07 18.65
C GLU A 366 -11.40 -22.37 17.72
N HIS A 367 -10.99 -23.02 16.62
CA HIS A 367 -10.10 -22.43 15.62
C HIS A 367 -10.83 -21.37 14.78
N ALA A 368 -12.11 -21.59 14.47
CA ALA A 368 -12.93 -20.61 13.79
C ALA A 368 -13.24 -19.39 14.69
N VAL A 369 -13.57 -19.64 15.96
CA VAL A 369 -13.78 -18.57 16.98
C VAL A 369 -12.50 -17.74 17.16
N TRP A 370 -11.35 -18.41 17.26
CA TRP A 370 -10.05 -17.76 17.34
C TRP A 370 -9.79 -16.81 16.17
N ASN A 371 -10.03 -17.25 14.94
CA ASN A 371 -9.84 -16.42 13.75
C ASN A 371 -10.77 -15.18 13.77
N GLU A 372 -12.05 -15.34 14.10
CA GLU A 372 -12.99 -14.21 14.19
C GLU A 372 -12.57 -13.20 15.26
N LEU A 373 -12.09 -13.66 16.43
CA LEU A 373 -11.58 -12.78 17.48
C LEU A 373 -10.29 -12.06 17.06
N LEU A 374 -9.37 -12.72 16.35
CA LEU A 374 -8.19 -12.04 15.81
C LEU A 374 -8.58 -10.91 14.83
N MET A 375 -9.54 -11.18 13.94
CA MET A 375 -9.98 -10.20 12.94
C MET A 375 -10.75 -9.03 13.54
N LYS A 376 -11.45 -9.25 14.65
CA LYS A 376 -12.26 -8.23 15.31
C LYS A 376 -11.50 -7.44 16.36
N GLU A 377 -10.65 -8.09 17.15
CA GLU A 377 -10.05 -7.47 18.34
C GLU A 377 -8.58 -7.06 18.12
N VAL A 378 -7.82 -7.79 17.29
CA VAL A 378 -6.37 -7.56 17.11
C VAL A 378 -6.04 -6.86 15.79
N LEU A 379 -6.63 -7.32 14.68
CA LEU A 379 -6.36 -6.77 13.35
C LEU A 379 -6.64 -5.27 13.24
N PRO A 380 -7.75 -4.71 13.79
CA PRO A 380 -7.98 -3.27 13.71
C PRO A 380 -6.90 -2.46 14.45
N GLN A 381 -6.40 -2.96 15.58
CA GLN A 381 -5.32 -2.32 16.33
C GLN A 381 -4.01 -2.33 15.53
N ALA A 382 -3.67 -3.48 14.93
CA ALA A 382 -2.50 -3.60 14.05
C ALA A 382 -2.58 -2.62 12.87
N TYR A 383 -3.78 -2.46 12.30
CA TYR A 383 -4.01 -1.59 11.14
C TYR A 383 -3.90 -0.10 11.49
N ILE A 384 -4.43 0.30 12.66
CA ILE A 384 -4.26 1.66 13.17
C ILE A 384 -2.78 1.95 13.41
N MET A 385 -2.06 1.00 14.00
CA MET A 385 -0.63 1.14 14.29
C MET A 385 0.20 1.35 13.01
N ILE A 386 0.01 0.52 11.97
CA ILE A 386 0.77 0.69 10.72
C ILE A 386 0.47 2.04 10.04
N ILE A 387 -0.77 2.55 10.13
CA ILE A 387 -1.12 3.89 9.61
C ILE A 387 -0.43 4.99 10.44
N GLN A 388 -0.50 4.92 11.76
CA GLN A 388 0.11 5.91 12.66
C GLN A 388 1.64 5.92 12.52
N ASP A 389 2.26 4.75 12.42
CA ASP A 389 3.70 4.65 12.23
C ASP A 389 4.11 5.09 10.82
N ALA A 390 3.32 4.80 9.78
CA ALA A 390 3.54 5.36 8.46
C ALA A 390 3.48 6.91 8.45
N ILE A 391 2.58 7.51 9.25
CA ILE A 391 2.51 8.97 9.43
C ILE A 391 3.78 9.51 10.10
N LYS A 392 4.23 8.87 11.19
CA LYS A 392 5.50 9.24 11.86
C LYS A 392 6.70 9.12 10.92
N LEU A 393 6.73 8.06 10.11
CA LEU A 393 7.78 7.85 9.10
C LEU A 393 7.72 8.90 8.01
N ALA A 394 6.53 9.33 7.59
CA ALA A 394 6.36 10.41 6.60
C ALA A 394 6.80 11.77 7.15
N GLN A 395 6.50 12.06 8.41
CA GLN A 395 6.99 13.26 9.11
C GLN A 395 8.53 13.32 9.19
N GLN A 396 9.18 12.16 9.21
CA GLN A 396 10.64 12.00 9.26
C GLN A 396 11.29 11.83 7.88
N ASP A 397 10.56 12.02 6.78
CA ASP A 397 11.02 11.83 5.39
C ASP A 397 11.50 10.39 5.06
N ASN A 398 11.12 9.40 5.87
CA ASN A 398 11.47 7.99 5.67
C ASN A 398 10.47 7.24 4.77
N LEU A 399 9.28 7.82 4.56
CA LEU A 399 8.20 7.28 3.73
C LEU A 399 7.46 8.43 3.04
N PRO A 400 7.07 8.35 1.76
CA PRO A 400 6.29 9.41 1.14
C PRO A 400 4.85 9.43 1.69
N VAL A 401 4.23 10.61 1.75
CA VAL A 401 2.83 10.78 2.19
C VAL A 401 1.86 9.96 1.34
N SER A 402 2.15 9.77 0.05
CA SER A 402 1.34 8.92 -0.82
C SER A 402 1.20 7.50 -0.28
N SER A 403 2.27 6.93 0.31
CA SER A 403 2.22 5.60 0.93
C SER A 403 1.34 5.55 2.17
N VAL A 404 1.24 6.65 2.94
CA VAL A 404 0.28 6.74 4.06
C VAL A 404 -1.15 6.62 3.55
N TYR A 405 -1.47 7.23 2.41
CA TYR A 405 -2.79 7.13 1.80
C TYR A 405 -3.04 5.82 1.06
N ASP A 406 -2.01 5.22 0.46
CA ASP A 406 -2.12 3.91 -0.18
C ASP A 406 -2.34 2.78 0.85
N LEU A 407 -2.06 3.00 2.14
CA LEU A 407 -2.42 2.07 3.23
C LEU A 407 -3.92 2.05 3.55
N TRP A 408 -4.69 3.08 3.15
CA TRP A 408 -6.11 3.14 3.46
C TRP A 408 -6.89 2.09 2.67
N PRO A 409 -7.83 1.35 3.31
CA PRO A 409 -8.68 0.42 2.59
C PRO A 409 -9.47 1.09 1.46
N GLU A 410 -9.35 0.59 0.23
CA GLU A 410 -10.15 1.06 -0.89
C GLU A 410 -11.56 0.45 -0.85
N ILE A 411 -12.44 1.10 -0.10
CA ILE A 411 -13.78 0.61 0.24
C ILE A 411 -14.59 0.18 -1.01
N ALA A 412 -14.51 0.94 -2.11
CA ALA A 412 -15.19 0.61 -3.36
C ALA A 412 -14.75 -0.75 -3.94
N GLN A 413 -13.48 -1.12 -3.80
CA GLN A 413 -12.95 -2.39 -4.30
C GLN A 413 -13.35 -3.57 -3.41
N ILE A 414 -13.43 -3.36 -2.09
CA ILE A 414 -13.62 -4.44 -1.10
C ILE A 414 -15.10 -4.76 -0.85
N LYS A 415 -16.05 -3.90 -1.27
CA LYS A 415 -17.52 -4.07 -1.06
C LYS A 415 -18.08 -5.47 -1.31
N HIS A 416 -17.54 -6.20 -2.29
CA HIS A 416 -18.01 -7.54 -2.63
C HIS A 416 -17.51 -8.63 -1.65
N LYS A 417 -16.45 -8.36 -0.88
CA LYS A 417 -15.87 -9.25 0.15
C LYS A 417 -16.38 -8.86 1.54
N ARG A 418 -17.59 -9.28 1.89
CA ARG A 418 -18.33 -8.84 3.11
C ARG A 418 -17.50 -8.80 4.40
N LYS A 419 -16.70 -9.84 4.69
CA LYS A 419 -15.90 -9.89 5.92
C LYS A 419 -14.80 -8.82 5.94
N TRP A 420 -14.04 -8.72 4.85
CA TRP A 420 -12.98 -7.72 4.71
C TRP A 420 -13.52 -6.30 4.59
N TYR A 421 -14.70 -6.12 4.01
CA TYR A 421 -15.41 -4.85 4.00
C TYR A 421 -15.80 -4.42 5.41
N ALA A 422 -16.31 -5.34 6.24
CA ALA A 422 -16.62 -5.05 7.64
C ALA A 422 -15.36 -4.67 8.43
N VAL A 423 -14.26 -5.39 8.25
CA VAL A 423 -12.96 -5.05 8.86
C VAL A 423 -12.49 -3.66 8.41
N ALA A 424 -12.58 -3.35 7.12
CA ALA A 424 -12.17 -2.05 6.59
C ALA A 424 -12.96 -0.88 7.20
N LEU A 425 -14.29 -1.05 7.32
CA LEU A 425 -15.14 -0.05 7.97
C LEU A 425 -14.83 0.08 9.47
N ASP A 426 -14.57 -1.04 10.15
CA ASP A 426 -14.25 -1.05 11.57
C ASP A 426 -12.91 -0.34 11.86
N VAL A 427 -11.89 -0.58 11.03
CA VAL A 427 -10.61 0.14 11.08
C VAL A 427 -10.81 1.65 10.93
N LEU A 428 -11.59 2.08 9.93
CA LEU A 428 -11.85 3.50 9.68
C LEU A 428 -12.66 4.14 10.81
N ASP A 429 -13.70 3.46 11.32
CA ASP A 429 -14.49 3.93 12.46
C ASP A 429 -13.63 4.11 13.71
N HIS A 430 -12.74 3.15 14.03
CA HIS A 430 -11.81 3.28 15.15
C HIS A 430 -10.84 4.46 14.96
N LEU A 431 -10.28 4.61 13.77
CA LEU A 431 -9.36 5.70 13.43
C LEU A 431 -10.03 7.08 13.58
N PHE A 432 -11.30 7.21 13.20
CA PHE A 432 -12.07 8.44 13.37
C PHE A 432 -12.51 8.69 14.81
N ARG A 433 -12.91 7.66 15.56
CA ARG A 433 -13.30 7.78 16.97
C ARG A 433 -12.15 8.19 17.87
N GLN A 434 -10.94 7.70 17.58
CA GLN A 434 -9.73 8.09 18.29
C GLN A 434 -9.25 9.51 17.94
N ASN A 435 -9.92 10.19 16.99
CA ASN A 435 -9.57 11.52 16.49
C ASN A 435 -8.08 11.62 16.10
N VAL A 436 -7.58 10.59 15.40
CA VAL A 436 -6.18 10.51 14.98
C VAL A 436 -5.92 11.55 13.89
N ALA A 437 -4.76 12.19 13.95
CA ALA A 437 -4.29 13.11 12.92
C ALA A 437 -3.80 12.33 11.70
N VAL A 438 -4.63 12.23 10.66
CA VAL A 438 -4.40 11.32 9.51
C VAL A 438 -4.44 12.01 8.14
N LEU A 439 -4.70 13.32 8.10
CA LEU A 439 -4.77 14.10 6.87
C LEU A 439 -3.60 15.07 6.79
N SER A 440 -2.78 14.93 5.75
CA SER A 440 -1.64 15.82 5.50
C SER A 440 -2.08 17.22 5.08
N LEU A 441 -1.47 18.23 5.68
CA LEU A 441 -1.66 19.62 5.28
C LEU A 441 -1.07 19.89 3.90
N ALA A 442 -1.80 20.65 3.10
CA ALA A 442 -1.42 21.07 1.76
C ALA A 442 -0.22 22.03 1.70
N LYS A 443 0.19 22.59 2.86
CA LYS A 443 1.26 23.59 2.97
C LYS A 443 2.65 22.98 2.84
N ASP A 444 2.87 21.84 3.51
CA ASP A 444 4.17 21.19 3.64
C ASP A 444 4.12 19.69 3.39
N GLU A 445 2.94 19.08 3.38
CA GLU A 445 2.75 17.63 3.28
C GLU A 445 3.57 16.88 4.35
N LYS A 446 3.82 17.49 5.51
CA LYS A 446 4.51 16.86 6.64
C LYS A 446 3.66 16.87 7.89
N GLU A 447 2.93 17.95 8.13
CA GLU A 447 2.04 18.03 9.27
C GLU A 447 0.73 17.32 8.96
N PHE A 448 0.31 16.45 9.87
CA PHE A 448 -0.96 15.73 9.80
C PHE A 448 -1.92 16.30 10.82
N ILE A 449 -3.20 16.40 10.44
CA ILE A 449 -4.27 16.93 11.28
C ILE A 449 -5.48 16.00 11.30
N THR A 450 -6.36 16.21 12.26
CA THR A 450 -7.58 15.40 12.39
C THR A 450 -8.62 15.80 11.34
N PRO A 451 -9.53 14.90 10.95
CA PRO A 451 -10.64 15.24 10.05
C PRO A 451 -11.49 16.42 10.55
N SER A 452 -11.64 16.57 11.87
CA SER A 452 -12.45 17.65 12.46
C SER A 452 -11.84 19.05 12.32
N GLU A 453 -10.51 19.13 12.21
CA GLU A 453 -9.75 20.37 12.03
C GLU A 453 -9.51 20.70 10.56
N ALA A 454 -9.70 19.73 9.67
CA ALA A 454 -9.38 19.83 8.26
C ALA A 454 -10.39 20.66 7.47
N VAL A 455 -9.88 21.32 6.43
CA VAL A 455 -10.66 21.97 5.38
C VAL A 455 -10.49 21.14 4.10
N PHE A 456 -11.55 20.48 3.68
CA PHE A 456 -11.55 19.56 2.54
C PHE A 456 -11.65 20.31 1.21
N PRO A 457 -10.93 19.87 0.16
CA PRO A 457 -11.03 20.43 -1.18
C PRO A 457 -12.47 20.45 -1.72
N CYS A 458 -12.72 21.31 -2.71
CA CYS A 458 -14.03 21.44 -3.34
C CYS A 458 -14.43 20.15 -4.08
N ASN A 459 -15.66 19.66 -3.90
CA ASN A 459 -16.17 18.42 -4.50
C ASN A 459 -16.76 18.58 -5.92
N GLY A 460 -16.45 19.68 -6.64
CA GLY A 460 -17.07 20.04 -7.92
C GLY A 460 -16.13 20.02 -9.13
N PRO A 461 -16.66 20.06 -10.37
CA PRO A 461 -15.88 20.15 -11.60
C PRO A 461 -15.25 21.55 -11.72
N THR A 462 -14.13 21.74 -11.04
CA THR A 462 -13.38 22.99 -11.00
C THR A 462 -12.12 22.85 -11.85
N SER A 463 -11.78 23.86 -12.66
CA SER A 463 -10.57 23.80 -13.49
C SER A 463 -9.30 23.68 -12.64
N SER A 464 -8.27 23.01 -13.18
CA SER A 464 -6.98 22.81 -12.50
C SER A 464 -6.38 24.14 -12.00
N ASP A 465 -6.50 25.20 -12.80
CA ASP A 465 -5.95 26.52 -12.49
C ASP A 465 -6.65 27.16 -11.29
N ILE A 466 -7.99 27.01 -11.19
CA ILE A 466 -8.78 27.50 -10.06
C ILE A 466 -8.43 26.71 -8.79
N LEU A 467 -8.31 25.39 -8.88
CA LEU A 467 -7.90 24.57 -7.73
C LEU A 467 -6.50 24.97 -7.23
N ALA A 468 -5.58 25.24 -8.15
CA ALA A 468 -4.24 25.72 -7.81
C ALA A 468 -4.27 27.11 -7.14
N ALA A 469 -5.10 28.04 -7.63
CA ALA A 469 -5.28 29.35 -7.04
C ALA A 469 -5.91 29.28 -5.63
N ILE A 470 -6.93 28.44 -5.45
CA ILE A 470 -7.55 28.15 -4.15
C ILE A 470 -6.51 27.59 -3.19
N LYS A 471 -5.73 26.57 -3.60
CA LYS A 471 -4.68 25.96 -2.76
C LYS A 471 -3.68 27.02 -2.29
N ARG A 472 -3.11 27.81 -3.21
CA ARG A 472 -2.14 28.87 -2.86
C ARG A 472 -2.73 29.88 -1.87
N THR A 473 -3.97 30.31 -2.10
CA THR A 473 -4.62 31.34 -1.29
C THR A 473 -4.90 30.83 0.12
N LEU A 474 -5.51 29.65 0.26
CA LEU A 474 -5.84 29.08 1.56
C LEU A 474 -4.61 28.74 2.38
N VAL A 475 -3.55 28.23 1.73
CA VAL A 475 -2.25 28.02 2.39
C VAL A 475 -1.68 29.36 2.90
N SER A 476 -1.74 30.43 2.10
CA SER A 476 -1.26 31.76 2.52
C SER A 476 -2.10 32.37 3.65
N CYS A 477 -3.38 31.99 3.77
CA CYS A 477 -4.26 32.39 4.85
C CYS A 477 -4.02 31.61 6.16
N GLY A 478 -3.17 30.58 6.16
CA GLY A 478 -2.97 29.69 7.30
C GLY A 478 -4.15 28.77 7.57
N GLU A 479 -4.96 28.46 6.56
CA GLU A 479 -6.07 27.50 6.69
C GLU A 479 -5.54 26.07 6.68
N ASN A 480 -6.23 25.21 7.42
CA ASN A 480 -5.95 23.77 7.51
C ASN A 480 -6.41 23.00 6.26
N LEU A 481 -6.07 23.49 5.06
CA LEU A 481 -6.38 22.82 3.80
C LEU A 481 -5.61 21.50 3.73
N VAL A 482 -6.31 20.41 3.47
CA VAL A 482 -5.71 19.07 3.31
C VAL A 482 -5.56 18.67 1.85
N THR A 483 -4.56 17.84 1.58
CA THR A 483 -4.37 17.16 0.29
C THR A 483 -4.69 15.69 0.46
N LEU A 484 -5.67 15.16 -0.27
CA LEU A 484 -6.01 13.74 -0.20
C LEU A 484 -6.40 13.16 -1.57
N PRO A 485 -6.02 11.89 -1.86
CA PRO A 485 -6.49 11.17 -3.04
C PRO A 485 -8.01 10.93 -3.04
N GLY A 486 -8.58 10.72 -4.22
CA GLY A 486 -10.01 10.43 -4.37
C GLY A 486 -10.47 9.15 -3.66
N SER A 487 -9.60 8.15 -3.50
CA SER A 487 -9.88 6.93 -2.73
C SER A 487 -10.11 7.24 -1.25
N VAL A 488 -9.24 8.06 -0.64
CA VAL A 488 -9.35 8.52 0.75
C VAL A 488 -10.60 9.40 0.94
N ALA A 489 -10.89 10.30 0.00
CA ALA A 489 -12.12 11.11 0.04
C ALA A 489 -13.36 10.21 0.07
N SER A 490 -13.37 9.16 -0.74
CA SER A 490 -14.47 8.19 -0.82
C SER A 490 -14.60 7.38 0.47
N ALA A 491 -13.48 6.95 1.06
CA ALA A 491 -13.47 6.24 2.34
C ALA A 491 -14.02 7.10 3.48
N ILE A 492 -13.64 8.37 3.55
CA ILE A 492 -14.18 9.32 4.54
C ILE A 492 -15.68 9.49 4.33
N ASN A 493 -16.14 9.72 3.09
CA ASN A 493 -17.56 9.85 2.76
C ASN A 493 -18.40 8.60 3.10
N GLU A 494 -17.79 7.44 3.21
CA GLU A 494 -18.50 6.19 3.50
C GLU A 494 -18.48 5.82 4.99
N ALA A 495 -17.38 6.08 5.70
CA ALA A 495 -17.16 5.60 7.06
C ALA A 495 -17.19 6.70 8.14
N TYR A 496 -17.10 7.99 7.80
CA TYR A 496 -17.05 9.05 8.81
C TYR A 496 -18.45 9.28 9.45
N PRO A 497 -18.59 9.22 10.79
CA PRO A 497 -19.92 9.27 11.45
C PRO A 497 -20.71 10.57 11.27
N HIS A 498 -20.03 11.71 11.06
CA HIS A 498 -20.61 13.05 11.10
C HIS A 498 -20.19 13.91 9.90
N LEU A 499 -20.45 13.45 8.67
CA LEU A 499 -20.00 14.12 7.45
C LEU A 499 -20.39 15.60 7.34
N ASP A 500 -21.61 15.96 7.76
CA ASP A 500 -22.10 17.34 7.70
C ASP A 500 -21.32 18.32 8.58
N THR A 501 -20.52 17.80 9.52
CA THR A 501 -19.67 18.61 10.40
C THR A 501 -18.32 18.98 9.77
N LEU A 502 -17.91 18.26 8.71
CA LEU A 502 -16.65 18.50 8.04
C LEU A 502 -16.68 19.82 7.26
N LYS A 503 -15.59 20.58 7.34
CA LYS A 503 -15.48 21.87 6.65
C LYS A 503 -15.03 21.64 5.22
N HIS A 504 -15.79 22.15 4.26
CA HIS A 504 -15.43 22.09 2.84
C HIS A 504 -15.10 23.48 2.30
N VAL A 505 -14.19 23.53 1.32
CA VAL A 505 -13.97 24.74 0.54
C VAL A 505 -15.24 25.04 -0.27
N THR A 506 -15.84 26.18 0.03
CA THR A 506 -17.01 26.73 -0.66
C THR A 506 -16.72 28.16 -1.11
N PRO A 507 -17.46 28.71 -2.08
CA PRO A 507 -17.40 30.14 -2.43
C PRO A 507 -17.49 31.06 -1.20
N ALA A 508 -18.42 30.79 -0.27
CA ALA A 508 -18.56 31.53 0.98
C ALA A 508 -17.32 31.45 1.89
N PHE A 509 -16.71 30.25 2.00
CA PHE A 509 -15.48 30.05 2.76
C PHE A 509 -14.33 30.89 2.19
N ILE A 510 -14.11 30.85 0.86
CA ILE A 510 -13.07 31.64 0.19
C ILE A 510 -13.29 33.14 0.40
N ARG A 511 -14.54 33.64 0.27
CA ARG A 511 -14.86 35.05 0.57
C ARG A 511 -14.48 35.41 2.00
N GLY A 512 -14.77 34.54 2.97
CA GLY A 512 -14.39 34.70 4.37
C GLY A 512 -12.88 34.78 4.58
N SER A 513 -12.11 33.87 3.97
CA SER A 513 -10.64 33.85 4.07
C SER A 513 -10.01 35.07 3.40
N LEU A 514 -10.48 35.48 2.22
CA LEU A 514 -9.99 36.66 1.49
C LEU A 514 -10.14 37.96 2.28
N ARG A 515 -11.18 38.08 3.13
CA ARG A 515 -11.37 39.25 4.00
C ARG A 515 -10.32 39.39 5.10
N ARG A 516 -9.63 38.29 5.44
CA ARG A 516 -8.62 38.27 6.51
C ARG A 516 -7.22 38.62 6.03
N ILE A 517 -6.99 38.59 4.72
CA ILE A 517 -5.66 38.78 4.13
C ILE A 517 -5.60 40.04 3.27
N ASP A 518 -4.38 40.52 3.05
CA ASP A 518 -4.15 41.55 2.06
C ASP A 518 -4.22 40.96 0.65
N VAL A 519 -5.33 41.22 -0.04
CA VAL A 519 -5.59 40.76 -1.41
C VAL A 519 -4.52 41.29 -2.39
N HIS A 520 -3.76 42.33 -2.06
CA HIS A 520 -2.64 42.79 -2.90
C HIS A 520 -1.50 41.77 -3.04
N THR A 521 -1.38 40.83 -2.11
CA THR A 521 -0.37 39.75 -2.15
C THR A 521 -0.67 38.66 -3.17
N ILE A 522 -1.92 38.58 -3.64
CA ILE A 522 -2.39 37.55 -4.59
C ILE A 522 -2.07 37.97 -6.02
N SER A 523 -1.59 37.03 -6.84
CA SER A 523 -1.29 37.28 -8.26
C SER A 523 -2.54 37.68 -9.05
N LYS A 524 -2.38 38.51 -10.10
CA LYS A 524 -3.50 38.91 -10.98
C LYS A 524 -4.28 37.70 -11.52
N HIS A 525 -3.57 36.66 -11.93
CA HIS A 525 -4.17 35.43 -12.46
C HIS A 525 -4.98 34.69 -11.39
N ASP A 526 -4.45 34.56 -10.17
CA ASP A 526 -5.16 33.91 -9.06
C ASP A 526 -6.40 34.70 -8.65
N LYS A 527 -6.34 36.03 -8.63
CA LYS A 527 -7.53 36.87 -8.37
C LYS A 527 -8.66 36.59 -9.34
N LEU A 528 -8.38 36.44 -10.64
CA LEU A 528 -9.39 36.13 -11.66
C LEU A 528 -9.94 34.71 -11.47
N CYS A 529 -9.08 33.75 -11.14
CA CYS A 529 -9.49 32.38 -10.86
C CYS A 529 -10.40 32.28 -9.63
N LEU A 530 -10.01 32.96 -8.54
CA LEU A 530 -10.78 33.03 -7.30
C LEU A 530 -12.10 33.78 -7.51
N LEU A 531 -12.09 34.88 -8.27
CA LEU A 531 -13.29 35.65 -8.58
C LEU A 531 -14.35 34.77 -9.27
N GLU A 532 -13.96 34.02 -10.29
CA GLU A 532 -14.88 33.11 -10.96
C GLU A 532 -15.45 32.07 -10.01
N PHE A 533 -14.61 31.50 -9.15
CA PHE A 533 -15.06 30.53 -8.16
C PHE A 533 -16.04 31.13 -7.15
N ILE A 534 -15.75 32.31 -6.59
CA ILE A 534 -16.63 32.95 -5.60
C ILE A 534 -17.92 33.50 -6.19
N LEU A 535 -18.01 33.68 -7.51
CA LEU A 535 -19.23 34.09 -8.21
C LEU A 535 -20.17 32.91 -8.50
N SER A 536 -19.66 31.68 -8.49
CA SER A 536 -20.40 30.48 -8.89
C SER A 536 -21.60 30.11 -8.01
N ASP A 537 -21.69 30.63 -6.77
CA ASP A 537 -22.85 30.42 -5.90
C ASP A 537 -23.90 31.54 -5.99
N GLU A 538 -23.73 32.49 -6.91
CA GLU A 538 -24.66 33.58 -7.21
C GLU A 538 -24.98 34.51 -6.01
N LYS A 539 -24.22 34.40 -4.91
CA LYS A 539 -24.40 35.24 -3.71
C LYS A 539 -23.66 36.57 -3.83
N TYR A 540 -23.99 37.34 -4.87
CA TYR A 540 -23.26 38.55 -5.25
C TYR A 540 -23.13 39.58 -4.10
N ARG A 541 -24.17 39.76 -3.27
CA ARG A 541 -24.14 40.71 -2.14
C ARG A 541 -23.05 40.39 -1.11
N GLU A 542 -22.65 39.13 -1.00
CA GLU A 542 -21.58 38.73 -0.07
C GLU A 542 -20.18 39.14 -0.57
N LEU A 543 -20.05 39.75 -1.75
CA LEU A 543 -18.78 40.29 -2.23
C LEU A 543 -18.42 41.65 -1.62
N GLU A 544 -19.36 42.28 -0.90
CA GLU A 544 -19.20 43.63 -0.38
C GLU A 544 -17.84 43.84 0.32
N GLY A 545 -17.11 44.86 -0.14
CA GLY A 545 -15.80 45.24 0.37
C GLY A 545 -14.61 44.44 -0.15
N LEU A 546 -14.81 43.35 -0.91
CA LEU A 546 -13.71 42.57 -1.48
C LEU A 546 -13.07 43.30 -2.67
N GLN A 547 -11.75 43.47 -2.65
CA GLN A 547 -10.99 44.12 -3.72
C GLN A 547 -10.60 43.15 -4.85
N LEU A 548 -11.62 42.60 -5.51
CA LEU A 548 -11.47 41.61 -6.57
C LEU A 548 -12.16 41.99 -7.89
N LEU A 549 -12.76 43.18 -8.00
CA LEU A 549 -13.42 43.63 -9.23
C LEU A 549 -12.35 44.06 -10.27
N PRO A 550 -12.13 43.32 -11.36
CA PRO A 550 -11.01 43.56 -12.27
C PRO A 550 -11.34 44.70 -13.25
N LEU A 551 -10.35 45.50 -13.58
CA LEU A 551 -10.43 46.55 -14.61
C LEU A 551 -9.45 46.29 -15.76
N ASN A 552 -9.75 46.89 -16.91
CA ASN A 552 -9.00 46.74 -18.15
C ASN A 552 -7.58 47.31 -18.08
N ASP A 553 -7.31 48.25 -17.15
CA ASP A 553 -5.97 48.75 -16.88
C ASP A 553 -5.12 47.78 -16.02
N GLY A 554 -5.71 46.65 -15.60
CA GLY A 554 -5.09 45.63 -14.76
C GLY A 554 -5.22 45.87 -13.26
N SER A 555 -5.83 46.97 -12.83
CA SER A 555 -6.14 47.24 -11.43
C SER A 555 -7.35 46.45 -10.94
N PHE A 556 -7.52 46.39 -9.62
CA PHE A 556 -8.66 45.75 -8.96
C PHE A 556 -9.31 46.73 -7.99
N LYS A 557 -10.64 46.83 -8.06
CA LYS A 557 -11.47 47.67 -7.20
C LYS A 557 -12.26 46.84 -6.19
N SER A 558 -12.82 47.53 -5.20
CA SER A 558 -13.69 46.91 -4.21
C SER A 558 -15.12 46.81 -4.73
N PHE A 559 -15.81 45.72 -4.42
CA PHE A 559 -17.25 45.62 -4.65
C PHE A 559 -17.99 46.52 -3.66
N THR A 560 -18.31 47.76 -4.06
CA THR A 560 -19.08 48.72 -3.26
C THR A 560 -19.99 49.60 -4.15
N ASP A 561 -20.89 50.37 -3.54
CA ASP A 561 -21.73 51.37 -4.23
C ASP A 561 -21.04 52.74 -4.41
N ARG A 562 -19.75 52.86 -4.08
CA ARG A 562 -19.02 54.13 -4.19
C ARG A 562 -18.73 54.47 -5.64
N GLU A 563 -18.82 55.76 -5.98
CA GLU A 563 -18.49 56.26 -7.33
C GLU A 563 -17.05 55.94 -7.75
N GLU A 564 -16.10 55.94 -6.82
CA GLU A 564 -14.70 55.58 -7.08
C GLU A 564 -14.53 54.13 -7.52
N ASP A 565 -15.43 53.23 -7.07
CA ASP A 565 -15.42 51.80 -7.38
C ASP A 565 -16.17 51.44 -8.68
N THR A 566 -16.58 52.44 -9.47
CA THR A 566 -17.30 52.22 -10.74
C THR A 566 -16.55 51.26 -11.66
N ALA A 567 -17.27 50.24 -12.16
CA ALA A 567 -16.86 49.37 -13.26
C ALA A 567 -17.94 49.30 -14.34
N LEU A 568 -17.51 49.37 -15.60
CA LEU A 568 -18.36 49.40 -16.78
C LEU A 568 -18.23 48.10 -17.57
N ILE A 569 -19.37 47.60 -18.06
CA ILE A 569 -19.45 46.41 -18.90
C ILE A 569 -20.03 46.82 -20.25
N ASP A 570 -19.26 46.61 -21.31
CA ASP A 570 -19.68 46.82 -22.68
C ASP A 570 -20.50 45.67 -23.25
N SER A 571 -21.18 45.95 -24.36
CA SER A 571 -21.94 44.99 -25.12
C SER A 571 -21.74 45.21 -26.61
N ASN A 572 -22.24 44.30 -27.45
CA ASN A 572 -22.21 44.49 -28.90
C ASN A 572 -23.04 45.71 -29.34
N GLU A 573 -24.06 46.09 -28.57
CA GLU A 573 -24.90 47.28 -28.83
C GLU A 573 -24.23 48.57 -28.33
N PHE A 574 -23.49 48.48 -27.22
CA PHE A 574 -22.77 49.61 -26.62
C PHE A 574 -21.28 49.25 -26.44
N PRO A 575 -20.49 49.26 -27.53
CA PRO A 575 -19.09 48.86 -27.46
C PRO A 575 -18.24 49.88 -26.69
N ARG A 576 -17.22 49.40 -25.96
CA ARG A 576 -16.32 50.25 -25.15
C ARG A 576 -15.63 51.38 -25.92
N VAL A 577 -15.51 51.23 -27.25
CA VAL A 577 -14.98 52.27 -28.14
C VAL A 577 -15.74 53.58 -27.99
N LEU A 578 -17.06 53.57 -27.72
CA LEU A 578 -17.91 54.76 -27.50
C LEU A 578 -17.45 55.65 -26.34
N LEU A 579 -16.69 55.09 -25.39
CA LEU A 579 -16.17 55.77 -24.20
C LEU A 579 -14.63 55.65 -24.13
N PRO A 580 -13.89 56.23 -25.09
CA PRO A 580 -12.46 55.97 -25.28
C PRO A 580 -11.59 56.43 -24.10
N PHE A 581 -12.05 57.42 -23.32
CA PHE A 581 -11.37 57.95 -22.13
C PHE A 581 -11.77 57.22 -20.83
N CYS A 582 -12.72 56.30 -20.89
CA CYS A 582 -13.18 55.51 -19.75
C CYS A 582 -12.55 54.11 -19.74
N LYS A 583 -11.52 53.83 -20.54
CA LYS A 583 -10.86 52.50 -20.61
C LYS A 583 -10.51 51.92 -19.24
N HIS A 584 -10.03 52.75 -18.31
CA HIS A 584 -9.71 52.38 -16.94
C HIS A 584 -10.92 51.98 -16.08
N LEU A 585 -12.15 52.30 -16.50
CA LEU A 585 -13.38 51.92 -15.81
C LEU A 585 -13.98 50.63 -16.38
N PHE A 586 -13.58 50.17 -17.57
CA PHE A 586 -14.12 48.94 -18.14
C PHE A 586 -13.55 47.70 -17.47
N ILE A 587 -14.35 46.64 -17.38
CA ILE A 587 -13.83 45.31 -17.06
C ILE A 587 -12.97 44.77 -18.23
N PRO A 588 -12.00 43.87 -17.98
CA PRO A 588 -11.21 43.26 -19.06
C PRO A 588 -12.09 42.53 -20.08
N ASP A 589 -11.69 42.56 -21.35
CA ASP A 589 -12.35 41.86 -22.46
C ASP A 589 -11.95 40.37 -22.56
N ASP A 590 -10.85 39.99 -21.93
CA ASP A 590 -10.28 38.63 -21.93
C ASP A 590 -10.75 37.75 -20.75
N LEU A 591 -11.77 38.18 -20.02
CA LEU A 591 -12.34 37.39 -18.92
C LEU A 591 -12.96 36.08 -19.46
N ARG A 592 -12.83 35.01 -18.68
CA ARG A 592 -13.50 33.73 -18.97
C ARG A 592 -15.03 33.94 -19.06
N PRO A 593 -15.73 33.22 -19.96
CA PRO A 593 -17.15 33.45 -20.22
C PRO A 593 -18.05 33.37 -18.97
N ALA A 594 -17.78 32.42 -18.06
CA ALA A 594 -18.54 32.26 -16.83
C ALA A 594 -18.42 33.49 -15.92
N CYS A 595 -17.20 33.98 -15.69
CA CYS A 595 -16.95 35.19 -14.90
C CYS A 595 -17.62 36.43 -15.51
N SER A 596 -17.50 36.61 -16.84
CA SER A 596 -18.15 37.72 -17.55
C SER A 596 -19.68 37.67 -17.42
N ALA A 597 -20.28 36.47 -17.52
CA ALA A 597 -21.72 36.28 -17.36
C ALA A 597 -22.20 36.67 -15.96
N HIS A 598 -21.51 36.21 -14.91
CA HIS A 598 -21.83 36.58 -13.53
C HIS A 598 -21.70 38.08 -13.26
N LEU A 599 -20.67 38.76 -13.79
CA LEU A 599 -20.53 40.21 -13.64
C LEU A 599 -21.64 40.99 -14.36
N LYS A 600 -22.07 40.52 -15.54
CA LYS A 600 -23.23 41.09 -16.25
C LYS A 600 -24.52 40.90 -15.48
N GLU A 601 -24.70 39.74 -14.85
CA GLU A 601 -25.86 39.42 -14.04
C GLU A 601 -25.92 40.28 -12.77
N LEU A 602 -24.78 40.39 -12.07
CA LEU A 602 -24.60 41.28 -10.93
C LEU A 602 -24.97 42.73 -11.28
N ALA A 603 -24.52 43.22 -12.45
CA ALA A 603 -24.88 44.55 -12.95
C ALA A 603 -26.37 44.67 -13.33
N ARG A 604 -27.00 43.60 -13.85
CA ARG A 604 -28.43 43.56 -14.17
C ARG A 604 -29.29 43.68 -12.91
N GLU A 605 -28.85 43.09 -11.80
CA GLU A 605 -29.50 43.17 -10.49
C GLU A 605 -29.26 44.50 -9.76
N ASN A 606 -28.47 45.42 -10.33
CA ASN A 606 -28.05 46.68 -9.71
C ASN A 606 -27.34 46.46 -8.37
N ILE A 607 -26.47 45.46 -8.30
CA ILE A 607 -25.64 45.18 -7.13
C ILE A 607 -24.28 45.87 -7.33
N PHE A 608 -23.86 46.69 -6.37
CA PHE A 608 -22.64 47.51 -6.44
C PHE A 608 -22.62 48.49 -7.63
N LYS A 609 -21.55 49.29 -7.74
CA LYS A 609 -21.34 50.23 -8.84
C LYS A 609 -20.81 49.55 -10.12
N VAL A 610 -21.36 48.38 -10.48
CA VAL A 610 -21.04 47.65 -11.71
C VAL A 610 -22.18 47.86 -12.70
N ILE A 611 -21.89 48.38 -13.88
CA ILE A 611 -22.89 48.92 -14.80
C ILE A 611 -22.79 48.23 -16.16
N ASN A 612 -23.86 47.55 -16.57
CA ASN A 612 -24.09 47.23 -17.97
C ASN A 612 -24.43 48.53 -18.69
N ILE A 613 -23.56 48.97 -19.60
CA ILE A 613 -23.74 50.24 -20.27
C ILE A 613 -25.00 50.20 -21.14
N ASP A 614 -25.85 51.21 -20.99
CA ASP A 614 -26.95 51.53 -21.88
C ASP A 614 -26.78 52.94 -22.50
N ALA A 615 -27.67 53.32 -23.41
CA ALA A 615 -27.60 54.59 -24.12
C ALA A 615 -27.55 55.83 -23.21
N LYS A 616 -28.16 55.79 -22.03
CA LYS A 616 -28.12 56.89 -21.06
C LYS A 616 -26.74 57.02 -20.43
N GLN A 617 -26.10 55.92 -20.04
CA GLN A 617 -24.77 55.98 -19.44
C GLN A 617 -23.73 56.34 -20.50
N VAL A 618 -23.83 55.85 -21.75
CA VAL A 618 -22.95 56.35 -22.83
C VAL A 618 -23.06 57.88 -22.90
N ALA A 619 -24.27 58.45 -22.95
CA ALA A 619 -24.43 59.91 -23.00
C ALA A 619 -23.83 60.65 -21.79
N GLU A 620 -24.06 60.12 -20.59
CA GLU A 620 -23.53 60.68 -19.34
C GLU A 620 -22.00 60.64 -19.27
N TYR A 621 -21.40 59.48 -19.51
CA TYR A 621 -19.95 59.29 -19.45
C TYR A 621 -19.25 60.00 -20.60
N THR A 622 -19.80 60.02 -21.82
CA THR A 622 -19.25 60.83 -22.92
C THR A 622 -19.16 62.28 -22.49
N LYS A 623 -20.24 62.87 -21.95
CA LYS A 623 -20.25 64.26 -21.47
C LYS A 623 -19.25 64.51 -20.34
N ARG A 624 -19.16 63.58 -19.38
CA ARG A 624 -18.26 63.67 -18.23
C ARG A 624 -16.78 63.56 -18.63
N PHE A 625 -16.45 62.80 -19.67
CA PHE A 625 -15.08 62.50 -20.09
C PHE A 625 -14.68 63.10 -21.45
N LEU A 626 -15.39 64.11 -21.96
CA LEU A 626 -14.94 64.88 -23.13
C LEU A 626 -13.51 65.42 -22.96
N PRO A 627 -12.73 65.55 -24.05
CA PRO A 627 -11.44 66.23 -24.06
C PRO A 627 -11.53 67.61 -23.38
N GLN A 628 -10.50 67.98 -22.62
CA GLN A 628 -10.55 69.21 -21.82
C GLN A 628 -10.67 70.47 -22.67
N ASP A 629 -9.97 70.50 -23.79
CA ASP A 629 -10.02 71.56 -24.80
C ASP A 629 -11.42 71.67 -25.44
N TRP A 630 -12.15 70.56 -25.56
CA TRP A 630 -13.54 70.57 -26.04
C TRP A 630 -14.51 71.10 -24.96
N LYS A 631 -14.26 70.82 -23.68
CA LYS A 631 -15.09 71.30 -22.55
C LYS A 631 -14.99 72.80 -22.30
N GLN A 632 -13.84 73.41 -22.60
CA GLN A 632 -13.58 74.84 -22.33
C GLN A 632 -14.15 75.77 -23.40
N MET A 633 -14.57 75.23 -24.56
CA MET A 633 -15.15 76.00 -25.65
C MET A 633 -16.65 76.20 -25.42
N SER A 634 -17.07 77.44 -25.20
CA SER A 634 -18.47 77.77 -24.89
C SER A 634 -19.38 77.87 -26.12
N LYS A 635 -18.84 78.16 -27.33
CA LYS A 635 -19.52 78.05 -28.65
C LYS A 635 -18.48 78.00 -29.78
N GLY A 636 -18.42 76.93 -30.58
CA GLY A 636 -17.53 76.84 -31.74
C GLY A 636 -17.28 75.41 -32.23
N HIS A 637 -16.69 75.29 -33.43
CA HIS A 637 -16.20 74.00 -33.96
C HIS A 637 -15.00 73.54 -33.13
N VAL A 638 -14.93 72.26 -32.80
CA VAL A 638 -13.77 71.65 -32.14
C VAL A 638 -12.81 71.09 -33.20
N THR A 639 -11.50 71.21 -32.95
CA THR A 639 -10.48 70.61 -33.82
C THR A 639 -10.21 69.19 -33.33
N TRP A 640 -10.54 68.21 -34.15
CA TRP A 640 -10.26 66.80 -33.85
C TRP A 640 -8.93 66.37 -34.49
N ASP A 641 -7.96 66.09 -33.64
CA ASP A 641 -6.65 65.55 -34.00
C ASP A 641 -6.57 64.06 -33.66
N VAL A 642 -6.67 63.21 -34.68
CA VAL A 642 -6.65 61.74 -34.57
C VAL A 642 -5.28 61.21 -34.14
N SER A 643 -4.21 62.00 -34.28
CA SER A 643 -2.86 61.62 -33.86
C SER A 643 -2.58 61.89 -32.38
N SER A 644 -3.47 62.63 -31.71
CA SER A 644 -3.35 62.95 -30.30
C SER A 644 -4.03 61.90 -29.41
N ASN A 645 -3.31 61.42 -28.40
CA ASN A 645 -3.87 60.54 -27.35
C ASN A 645 -4.88 61.26 -26.43
N GLN A 646 -5.05 62.58 -26.58
CA GLN A 646 -6.03 63.38 -25.83
C GLN A 646 -7.39 63.48 -26.57
N HIS A 647 -7.49 62.96 -27.79
CA HIS A 647 -8.70 62.92 -28.59
C HIS A 647 -9.17 61.49 -28.86
N PRO A 648 -10.47 61.28 -29.15
CA PRO A 648 -10.98 59.97 -29.54
C PRO A 648 -10.31 59.42 -30.81
N PRO A 649 -10.14 58.09 -30.95
CA PRO A 649 -9.61 57.47 -32.17
C PRO A 649 -10.60 57.57 -33.34
N LEU A 650 -10.14 57.36 -34.58
CA LEU A 650 -10.97 57.44 -35.79
C LEU A 650 -12.23 56.57 -35.73
N GLU A 651 -12.07 55.34 -35.23
CA GLU A 651 -13.15 54.36 -35.05
C GLU A 651 -14.28 54.86 -34.15
N TRP A 652 -13.95 55.68 -33.14
CA TRP A 652 -14.96 56.27 -32.26
C TRP A 652 -15.98 57.11 -33.01
N LEU A 653 -15.56 57.88 -34.02
CA LEU A 653 -16.45 58.79 -34.73
C LEU A 653 -17.57 58.02 -35.46
N GLN A 654 -17.22 56.91 -36.11
CA GLN A 654 -18.17 56.08 -36.83
C GLN A 654 -19.19 55.42 -35.89
N GLU A 655 -18.69 54.84 -34.80
CA GLU A 655 -19.52 54.18 -33.79
C GLU A 655 -20.40 55.20 -33.05
N PHE A 656 -19.87 56.38 -32.73
CA PHE A 656 -20.59 57.43 -32.03
C PHE A 656 -21.73 58.01 -32.89
N TRP A 657 -21.51 58.26 -34.18
CA TRP A 657 -22.58 58.69 -35.09
C TRP A 657 -23.65 57.61 -35.28
N THR A 658 -23.25 56.33 -35.36
CA THR A 658 -24.18 55.20 -35.44
C THR A 658 -25.05 55.13 -34.19
N PHE A 659 -24.41 55.25 -33.02
CA PHE A 659 -25.07 55.30 -31.73
C PHE A 659 -26.06 56.46 -31.61
N LEU A 660 -25.67 57.69 -31.99
CA LEU A 660 -26.54 58.87 -31.95
C LEU A 660 -27.78 58.68 -32.81
N ASN A 661 -27.60 58.23 -34.06
CA ASN A 661 -28.70 58.00 -35.00
C ASN A 661 -29.67 56.90 -34.53
N THR A 662 -29.16 55.90 -33.83
CA THR A 662 -29.95 54.74 -33.40
C THR A 662 -30.74 55.02 -32.11
N HIS A 663 -30.15 55.71 -31.14
CA HIS A 663 -30.71 55.83 -29.79
C HIS A 663 -31.27 57.21 -29.43
N PHE A 664 -30.96 58.27 -30.19
CA PHE A 664 -31.42 59.63 -29.90
C PHE A 664 -32.12 60.27 -31.10
N LYS A 665 -33.36 60.72 -30.87
CA LYS A 665 -34.14 61.49 -31.87
C LYS A 665 -33.84 62.99 -31.85
N ASP A 666 -33.16 63.47 -30.81
CA ASP A 666 -32.89 64.88 -30.56
C ASP A 666 -31.53 64.99 -29.83
N THR A 667 -30.54 65.70 -30.40
CA THR A 667 -29.14 65.73 -29.91
C THR A 667 -28.94 66.62 -28.68
N ASN A 668 -30.00 67.21 -28.14
CA ASN A 668 -30.00 68.14 -27.00
C ASN A 668 -29.34 67.61 -25.70
N ARG A 669 -29.08 66.30 -25.58
CA ARG A 669 -28.31 65.71 -24.46
C ARG A 669 -26.79 65.79 -24.63
N PHE A 670 -26.31 66.10 -25.83
CA PHE A 670 -24.91 66.26 -26.18
C PHE A 670 -24.67 67.71 -26.61
N PRO A 671 -24.04 68.56 -25.77
CA PRO A 671 -23.92 69.99 -26.05
C PRO A 671 -23.03 70.35 -27.26
N TYR A 672 -22.47 69.36 -27.97
CA TYR A 672 -21.52 69.53 -29.08
C TYR A 672 -21.67 68.45 -30.19
N ALA A 673 -22.80 67.73 -30.26
CA ALA A 673 -23.08 66.73 -31.30
C ALA A 673 -23.91 67.30 -32.45
#